data_AF-A0AAW9NC31-F1
#
_entry.id   AF-A0AAW9NC31-F1
#
_cell.length_a   1.000
_cell.length_b   1.000
_cell.length_c   1.000
_cell.angle_alpha   90.00
_cell.angle_beta   90.00
_cell.angle_gamma   90.00
#
_symmetry.space_group_name_H-M   'P 1'
#
loop_
_entity.id
_entity.type
_entity.pdbx_description
1 polymer ?
#
loop_
_entity_poly.entity_id
_entity_poly.type
_entity_poly.pdbx_seq_one_letter_code
_entity_poly.pdbx_strand_id
1 'polypeptide(L)'
;MNIRLLAKRNIQGNAQRYLAYFFSIILSVSIFFIYASFIFHPDVVHANIPGGQLISRGLIAAEIVIIIFSVFFIAYSNAAFIQPRKKEFGLLTLLGMSKSQLRKLIYLEQTMVSLISILIGVGLGFLFSKLFLMAVSWLLAVEQPISFVIIPEAFVYTIVGFILLFQLLSLLSLFHIGNPEVVDLLKDKQKPKKTPFVSKWLVALSAVCLSISYYLAGTMSLNNSYRVLPIVFFVLIGTYFLFSQSIVALCSSLYRKKKSLYGGTNLITQTNLIFNIKDYSRLFFLTSIITAVILTAAGTLFMFSADLKKQGVDNIPQSIGWVENDASVYSVIEPSAVEKTLKEDGFKILYEVNMTGLPITHMLPHMRTGESNENRSLLISESDYNNAAALRKIEPAKLSGKEALYIFPYGGLDYQFVHKGEQKELHFGNRTIQVTMIGQRNQSIVAPINAATTLMVVDDQLYHEITADVPLKEMARVRGYEVKDWEESMETSSEIEQMSNNPDHNQLQTRAPIYQEMKQESILILFIGLFVSLLFFIVQGSMMYLRVFTNLEDKKIQIHALHRLGLTKKEIRQILSAEIRILFFAPFLIGVIHAIVAYVALSNLLGSNLFVYSAMVIATYFLFQLLYYQVTKKMYERAVINSIK
;
A
#
# COMPACT_ATOMS: atom_id res chain seq x y z
N MET A 1 -38.92 -31.69 16.73
CA MET A 1 -37.73 -31.60 15.84
C MET A 1 -36.61 -30.86 16.58
N ASN A 2 -35.45 -31.48 16.81
CA ASN A 2 -34.34 -30.82 17.50
C ASN A 2 -33.66 -29.79 16.57
N ILE A 3 -33.79 -28.50 16.89
CA ILE A 3 -33.25 -27.38 16.08
C ILE A 3 -31.73 -27.53 15.88
N ARG A 4 -30.99 -28.08 16.85
CA ARG A 4 -29.54 -28.31 16.73
C ARG A 4 -29.21 -29.36 15.67
N LEU A 5 -29.99 -30.43 15.60
CA LEU A 5 -29.82 -31.49 14.59
C LEU A 5 -30.15 -30.94 13.19
N LEU A 6 -31.18 -30.10 13.08
CA LEU A 6 -31.55 -29.45 11.83
C LEU A 6 -30.44 -28.49 11.35
N ALA A 7 -29.88 -27.67 12.24
CA ALA A 7 -28.77 -26.78 11.93
C ALA A 7 -27.57 -27.56 11.35
N LYS A 8 -27.17 -28.65 12.01
CA LYS A 8 -26.06 -29.51 11.55
C LYS A 8 -26.33 -30.10 10.16
N ARG A 9 -27.54 -30.62 9.93
CA ARG A 9 -27.93 -31.19 8.63
C ARG A 9 -27.97 -30.14 7.52
N ASN A 10 -28.41 -28.92 7.83
CA ASN A 10 -28.42 -27.82 6.87
C ASN A 10 -27.01 -27.42 6.43
N ILE A 11 -26.05 -27.35 7.36
CA ILE A 11 -24.65 -27.06 7.05
C ILE A 11 -24.06 -28.15 6.15
N GLN A 12 -24.27 -29.42 6.50
CA GLN A 12 -23.76 -30.56 5.73
C GLN A 12 -24.39 -30.64 4.32
N GLY A 13 -25.70 -30.44 4.21
CA GLY A 13 -26.43 -30.53 2.95
C GLY A 13 -26.13 -29.38 1.98
N ASN A 14 -25.63 -28.25 2.46
CA ASN A 14 -25.32 -27.08 1.64
C ASN A 14 -23.82 -26.72 1.65
N ALA A 15 -22.93 -27.63 2.06
CA ALA A 15 -21.51 -27.37 2.31
C ALA A 15 -20.81 -26.57 1.18
N GLN A 16 -21.09 -26.89 -0.09
CA GLN A 16 -20.51 -26.20 -1.26
C GLN A 16 -20.82 -24.68 -1.30
N ARG A 17 -21.95 -24.26 -0.72
CA ARG A 17 -22.33 -22.84 -0.59
C ARG A 17 -21.61 -22.17 0.58
N TYR A 18 -21.25 -22.92 1.61
CA TYR A 18 -20.51 -22.41 2.78
C TYR A 18 -18.99 -22.30 2.52
N LEU A 19 -18.44 -23.05 1.57
CA LEU A 19 -16.98 -23.15 1.37
C LEU A 19 -16.29 -21.79 1.20
N ALA A 20 -16.78 -20.92 0.32
CA ALA A 20 -16.11 -19.65 0.05
C ALA A 20 -16.06 -18.72 1.28
N TYR A 21 -17.15 -18.65 2.04
CA TYR A 21 -17.22 -17.92 3.30
C TYR A 21 -16.28 -18.52 4.35
N PHE A 22 -16.33 -19.83 4.51
CA PHE A 22 -15.55 -20.60 5.46
C PHE A 22 -14.04 -20.44 5.24
N PHE A 23 -13.58 -20.57 3.99
CA PHE A 23 -12.16 -20.38 3.64
C PHE A 23 -11.65 -18.98 3.92
N SER A 24 -12.46 -17.96 3.68
CA SER A 24 -12.04 -16.57 3.91
C SER A 24 -11.86 -16.27 5.39
N ILE A 25 -12.75 -16.77 6.26
CA ILE A 25 -12.61 -16.64 7.71
C ILE A 25 -11.39 -17.40 8.20
N ILE A 26 -11.23 -18.65 7.78
CA ILE A 26 -10.08 -19.46 8.17
C ILE A 26 -8.79 -18.70 7.89
N LEU A 27 -8.66 -18.14 6.68
CA LEU A 27 -7.47 -17.39 6.31
C LEU A 27 -7.29 -16.11 7.15
N SER A 28 -8.35 -15.32 7.37
CA SER A 28 -8.27 -14.14 8.25
C SER A 28 -7.78 -14.50 9.65
N VAL A 29 -8.34 -15.56 10.24
CA VAL A 29 -7.97 -16.05 11.57
C VAL A 29 -6.54 -16.58 11.57
N SER A 30 -6.13 -17.32 10.53
CA SER A 30 -4.77 -17.85 10.41
C SER A 30 -3.74 -16.74 10.31
N ILE A 31 -3.95 -15.73 9.47
CA ILE A 31 -3.01 -14.61 9.30
C ILE A 31 -2.96 -13.77 10.59
N PHE A 32 -4.12 -13.48 11.19
CA PHE A 32 -4.17 -12.78 12.47
C PHE A 32 -3.39 -13.56 13.54
N PHE A 33 -3.58 -14.87 13.64
CA PHE A 33 -2.84 -15.70 14.60
C PHE A 33 -1.33 -15.67 14.35
N ILE A 34 -0.89 -15.77 13.09
CA ILE A 34 0.53 -15.71 12.72
C ILE A 34 1.14 -14.37 13.16
N TYR A 35 0.43 -13.26 12.96
CA TYR A 35 0.89 -11.93 13.36
C TYR A 35 0.92 -11.77 14.88
N ALA A 36 -0.14 -12.17 15.58
CA ALA A 36 -0.18 -12.17 17.03
C ALA A 36 0.96 -13.02 17.62
N SER A 37 1.24 -14.18 17.01
CA SER A 37 2.35 -15.06 17.41
C SER A 37 3.72 -14.41 17.22
N PHE A 38 3.90 -13.48 16.29
CA PHE A 38 5.15 -12.74 16.18
C PHE A 38 5.20 -11.55 17.16
N ILE A 39 4.11 -10.80 17.26
CA ILE A 39 4.00 -9.60 18.13
C ILE A 39 4.32 -9.94 19.58
N PHE A 40 3.78 -11.06 20.09
CA PHE A 40 3.98 -11.52 21.46
C PHE A 40 5.17 -12.48 21.63
N HIS A 41 6.03 -12.63 20.61
CA HIS A 41 7.19 -13.51 20.70
C HIS A 41 8.19 -12.97 21.74
N PRO A 42 8.75 -13.81 22.65
CA PRO A 42 9.68 -13.36 23.69
C PRO A 42 10.86 -12.57 23.12
N ASP A 43 11.45 -12.99 22.00
CA ASP A 43 12.58 -12.28 21.38
C ASP A 43 12.20 -10.92 20.79
N VAL A 44 10.93 -10.73 20.42
CA VAL A 44 10.42 -9.43 19.95
C VAL A 44 10.11 -8.51 21.13
N VAL A 45 9.48 -9.05 22.18
CA VAL A 45 9.10 -8.30 23.38
C VAL A 45 10.33 -7.84 24.19
N HIS A 46 11.34 -8.70 24.34
CA HIS A 46 12.59 -8.37 25.04
C HIS A 46 13.61 -7.63 24.16
N ALA A 47 13.24 -7.25 22.93
CA ALA A 47 14.11 -6.56 21.98
C ALA A 47 15.41 -7.32 21.63
N ASN A 48 15.38 -8.65 21.65
CA ASN A 48 16.51 -9.49 21.22
C ASN A 48 16.66 -9.52 19.68
N ILE A 49 15.63 -9.10 18.94
CA ILE A 49 15.66 -9.00 17.48
C ILE A 49 15.86 -7.54 17.08
N PRO A 50 16.98 -7.19 16.42
CA PRO A 50 17.17 -5.88 15.81
C PRO A 50 16.00 -5.53 14.88
N GLY A 51 15.44 -4.32 15.02
CA GLY A 51 14.24 -3.90 14.27
C GLY A 51 12.92 -4.57 14.69
N GLY A 52 12.95 -5.55 15.61
CA GLY A 52 11.78 -6.33 16.07
C GLY A 52 10.57 -5.48 16.48
N GLN A 53 10.82 -4.37 17.17
CA GLN A 53 9.75 -3.47 17.62
C GLN A 53 9.06 -2.71 16.47
N LEU A 54 9.82 -2.26 15.47
CA LEU A 54 9.26 -1.59 14.30
C LEU A 54 8.35 -2.55 13.52
N ILE A 55 8.81 -3.79 13.35
CA ILE A 55 8.07 -4.86 12.69
C ILE A 55 6.79 -5.16 13.44
N SER A 56 6.86 -5.26 14.77
CA SER A 56 5.70 -5.47 15.64
C SER A 56 4.65 -4.36 15.44
N ARG A 57 5.06 -3.09 15.38
CA ARG A 57 4.14 -1.97 15.07
C ARG A 57 3.47 -2.12 13.70
N GLY A 58 4.22 -2.54 12.68
CA GLY A 58 3.68 -2.82 11.34
C GLY A 58 2.65 -3.95 11.34
N LEU A 59 2.92 -5.02 12.09
CA LEU A 59 2.01 -6.15 12.25
C LEU A 59 0.73 -5.76 13.02
N ILE A 60 0.85 -4.97 14.10
CA ILE A 60 -0.31 -4.45 14.85
C ILE A 60 -1.21 -3.62 13.92
N ALA A 61 -0.62 -2.74 13.09
CA ALA A 61 -1.37 -1.98 12.10
C ALA A 61 -2.09 -2.92 11.10
N ALA A 62 -1.42 -3.98 10.65
CA ALA A 62 -2.02 -4.99 9.78
C ALA A 62 -3.16 -5.77 10.47
N GLU A 63 -3.04 -6.12 11.75
CA GLU A 63 -4.10 -6.78 12.53
C GLU A 63 -5.35 -5.91 12.65
N ILE A 64 -5.20 -4.61 12.91
CA ILE A 64 -6.31 -3.66 12.95
C ILE A 64 -7.05 -3.67 11.60
N VAL A 65 -6.31 -3.62 10.50
CA VAL A 65 -6.86 -3.69 9.14
C VAL A 65 -7.62 -5.00 8.92
N ILE A 66 -7.06 -6.14 9.35
CA ILE A 66 -7.71 -7.46 9.26
C ILE A 66 -9.02 -7.50 10.04
N ILE A 67 -9.07 -6.97 11.27
CA ILE A 67 -10.30 -6.93 12.08
C ILE A 67 -11.37 -6.05 11.43
N ILE A 68 -11.03 -4.80 11.08
CA ILE A 68 -11.96 -3.86 10.44
C ILE A 68 -12.56 -4.50 9.19
N PHE A 69 -11.72 -5.12 8.37
CA PHE A 69 -12.18 -5.74 7.15
C PHE A 69 -13.02 -7.00 7.40
N SER A 70 -12.65 -7.82 8.39
CA SER A 70 -13.42 -9.00 8.79
C SER A 70 -14.85 -8.62 9.18
N VAL A 71 -15.05 -7.49 9.87
CA VAL A 71 -16.39 -6.96 10.18
C VAL A 71 -17.22 -6.75 8.91
N PHE A 72 -16.70 -6.02 7.92
CA PHE A 72 -17.43 -5.74 6.67
C PHE A 72 -17.66 -7.00 5.83
N PHE A 73 -16.65 -7.85 5.70
CA PHE A 73 -16.75 -9.07 4.91
C PHE A 73 -17.74 -10.06 5.52
N ILE A 74 -17.67 -10.28 6.83
CA ILE A 74 -18.58 -11.20 7.52
C ILE A 74 -20.01 -10.66 7.47
N ALA A 75 -20.22 -9.34 7.63
CA ALA A 75 -21.53 -8.72 7.45
C ALA A 75 -22.09 -8.96 6.03
N TYR A 76 -21.26 -8.78 4.98
CA TYR A 76 -21.65 -9.07 3.61
C TYR A 76 -21.97 -10.55 3.41
N SER A 77 -21.10 -11.44 3.90
CA SER A 77 -21.26 -12.88 3.73
C SER A 77 -22.51 -13.39 4.42
N ASN A 78 -22.82 -12.92 5.63
CA ASN A 78 -24.05 -13.25 6.34
C ASN A 78 -25.29 -12.88 5.51
N ALA A 79 -25.29 -11.71 4.86
CA ALA A 79 -26.38 -11.30 3.98
C ALA A 79 -26.48 -12.17 2.72
N ALA A 80 -25.34 -12.47 2.09
CA ALA A 80 -25.26 -13.35 0.92
C ALA A 80 -25.68 -14.79 1.24
N PHE A 81 -25.47 -15.23 2.47
CA PHE A 81 -25.84 -16.54 2.97
C PHE A 81 -27.35 -16.69 3.24
N ILE A 82 -27.99 -15.66 3.82
CA ILE A 82 -29.43 -15.67 4.14
C ILE A 82 -30.29 -15.53 2.87
N GLN A 83 -29.86 -14.70 1.92
CA GLN A 83 -30.61 -14.37 0.68
C GLN A 83 -31.17 -15.60 -0.07
N PRO A 84 -30.36 -16.61 -0.46
CA PRO A 84 -30.85 -17.75 -1.22
C PRO A 84 -31.75 -18.69 -0.40
N ARG A 85 -31.70 -18.64 0.94
CA ARG A 85 -32.45 -19.50 1.85
C ARG A 85 -33.75 -18.88 2.36
N LYS A 86 -34.07 -17.65 1.96
CA LYS A 86 -35.35 -16.99 2.29
C LYS A 86 -36.58 -17.85 1.95
N LYS A 87 -36.55 -18.58 0.82
CA LYS A 87 -37.65 -19.49 0.43
C LYS A 87 -37.74 -20.72 1.33
N GLU A 88 -36.61 -21.28 1.75
CA GLU A 88 -36.55 -22.37 2.73
C GLU A 88 -37.12 -21.91 4.06
N PHE A 89 -36.73 -20.71 4.51
CA PHE A 89 -37.23 -20.10 5.74
C PHE A 89 -38.74 -19.82 5.66
N GLY A 90 -39.24 -19.32 4.53
CA GLY A 90 -40.66 -19.12 4.28
C GLY A 90 -41.46 -20.44 4.31
N LEU A 91 -40.92 -21.51 3.72
CA LEU A 91 -41.53 -22.85 3.77
C LEU A 91 -41.57 -23.40 5.21
N LEU A 92 -40.46 -23.26 5.95
CA LEU A 92 -40.41 -23.69 7.35
C LEU A 92 -41.42 -22.92 8.22
N THR A 93 -41.59 -21.61 7.98
CA THR A 93 -42.62 -20.81 8.66
C THR A 93 -44.04 -21.23 8.28
N LEU A 94 -44.30 -21.56 7.01
CA LEU A 94 -45.59 -22.14 6.58
C LEU A 94 -45.89 -23.48 7.26
N LEU A 95 -44.87 -24.30 7.47
CA LEU A 95 -44.98 -25.59 8.17
C LEU A 95 -45.11 -25.46 9.70
N GLY A 96 -45.29 -24.26 10.23
CA GLY A 96 -45.57 -24.00 11.65
C GLY A 96 -44.36 -23.61 12.50
N MET A 97 -43.17 -23.39 11.90
CA MET A 97 -42.00 -22.93 12.65
C MET A 97 -42.15 -21.47 13.08
N SER A 98 -42.04 -21.19 14.38
CA SER A 98 -42.17 -19.83 14.88
C SER A 98 -40.99 -18.94 14.48
N LYS A 99 -41.21 -17.62 14.39
CA LYS A 99 -40.15 -16.64 14.07
C LYS A 99 -38.98 -16.67 15.08
N SER A 100 -39.25 -17.04 16.34
CA SER A 100 -38.21 -17.21 17.37
C SER A 100 -37.37 -18.47 17.10
N GLN A 101 -38.02 -19.58 16.75
CA GLN A 101 -37.31 -20.80 16.36
C GLN A 101 -36.45 -20.58 15.12
N LEU A 102 -36.94 -19.80 14.13
CA LEU A 102 -36.19 -19.49 12.91
C LEU A 102 -34.95 -18.67 13.20
N ARG A 103 -35.08 -17.60 14.01
CA ARG A 103 -33.94 -16.80 14.48
C ARG A 103 -32.92 -17.65 15.23
N LYS A 104 -33.37 -18.55 16.12
CA LYS A 104 -32.51 -19.48 16.85
C LYS A 104 -31.78 -20.46 15.93
N LEU A 105 -32.43 -20.95 14.88
CA LEU A 105 -31.81 -21.82 13.88
C LEU A 105 -30.67 -21.10 13.16
N ILE A 106 -30.93 -19.90 12.64
CA ILE A 106 -29.94 -19.11 11.90
C ILE A 106 -28.74 -18.76 12.79
N TYR A 107 -29.00 -18.33 14.03
CA TYR A 107 -27.94 -18.05 15.01
C TYR A 107 -27.06 -19.26 15.30
N LEU A 108 -27.68 -20.44 15.50
CA LEU A 108 -26.93 -21.68 15.75
C LEU A 108 -26.10 -22.10 14.53
N GLU A 109 -26.64 -21.99 13.32
CA GLU A 109 -25.89 -22.31 12.10
C GLU A 109 -24.69 -21.40 11.91
N GLN A 110 -24.85 -20.08 12.09
CA GLN A 110 -23.77 -19.11 11.97
C GLN A 110 -22.68 -19.35 13.03
N THR A 111 -23.09 -19.58 14.28
CA THR A 111 -22.17 -19.83 15.40
C THR A 111 -21.38 -21.12 15.21
N MET A 112 -22.02 -22.19 14.71
CA MET A 112 -21.32 -23.45 14.43
C MET A 112 -20.27 -23.27 13.34
N VAL A 113 -20.60 -22.59 12.24
CA VAL A 113 -19.66 -22.35 11.15
C VAL A 113 -18.50 -21.46 11.61
N SER A 114 -18.77 -20.41 12.38
CA SER A 114 -17.72 -19.51 12.88
C SER A 114 -16.78 -20.22 13.84
N LEU A 115 -17.30 -21.01 14.80
CA LEU A 115 -16.46 -21.75 15.76
C LEU A 115 -15.55 -22.77 15.07
N ILE A 116 -16.07 -23.52 14.08
CA ILE A 116 -15.26 -24.45 13.29
C ILE A 116 -14.19 -23.69 12.49
N SER A 117 -14.54 -22.52 11.95
CA SER A 117 -13.60 -21.68 11.20
C SER A 117 -12.48 -21.13 12.08
N ILE A 118 -12.78 -20.71 13.32
CA ILE A 118 -11.77 -20.24 14.28
C ILE A 118 -10.84 -21.39 14.65
N LEU A 119 -11.38 -22.58 14.96
CA LEU A 119 -10.59 -23.73 15.35
C LEU A 119 -9.61 -24.14 14.23
N ILE A 120 -10.09 -24.23 13.00
CA ILE A 120 -9.24 -24.57 11.85
C ILE A 120 -8.29 -23.41 11.50
N GLY A 121 -8.77 -22.17 11.59
CA GLY A 121 -7.95 -20.97 11.34
C GLY A 121 -6.77 -20.86 12.29
N VAL A 122 -6.99 -21.03 13.59
CA VAL A 122 -5.92 -21.08 14.61
C VAL A 122 -5.01 -22.28 14.37
N GLY A 123 -5.57 -23.47 14.09
CA GLY A 123 -4.78 -24.66 13.80
C GLY A 123 -3.86 -24.50 12.58
N LEU A 124 -4.36 -23.92 11.50
CA LEU A 124 -3.55 -23.59 10.31
C LEU A 124 -2.57 -22.45 10.59
N GLY A 125 -2.97 -21.42 11.33
CA GLY A 125 -2.07 -20.33 11.73
C GLY A 125 -0.89 -20.86 12.55
N PHE A 126 -1.15 -21.76 13.48
CA PHE A 126 -0.13 -22.44 14.28
C PHE A 126 0.77 -23.36 13.43
N LEU A 127 0.20 -24.08 12.46
CA LEU A 127 0.98 -24.90 11.53
C LEU A 127 1.93 -24.03 10.67
N PHE A 128 1.46 -22.88 10.21
CA PHE A 128 2.21 -21.98 9.33
C PHE A 128 3.06 -20.95 10.08
N SER A 129 2.92 -20.78 11.40
CA SER A 129 3.71 -19.78 12.14
C SER A 129 5.20 -20.10 12.14
N LYS A 130 5.61 -21.38 12.16
CA LYS A 130 7.02 -21.76 11.95
C LYS A 130 7.55 -21.34 10.59
N LEU A 131 6.75 -21.50 9.53
CA LEU A 131 7.13 -21.07 8.18
C LEU A 131 7.23 -19.55 8.09
N PHE A 132 6.35 -18.82 8.79
CA PHE A 132 6.44 -17.37 8.91
C PHE A 132 7.71 -16.93 9.64
N LEU A 133 8.02 -17.51 10.81
CA LEU A 133 9.25 -17.21 11.55
C LEU A 133 10.51 -17.50 10.73
N MET A 134 10.52 -18.60 9.97
CA MET A 134 11.62 -18.95 9.07
C MET A 134 11.76 -17.92 7.94
N ALA A 135 10.65 -17.49 7.34
CA ALA A 135 10.66 -16.45 6.32
C ALA A 135 11.18 -15.12 6.86
N VAL A 136 10.74 -14.70 8.06
CA VAL A 136 11.21 -13.47 8.70
C VAL A 136 12.69 -13.57 9.08
N SER A 137 13.14 -14.71 9.62
CA SER A 137 14.56 -14.92 9.96
C SER A 137 15.46 -14.83 8.74
N TRP A 138 15.05 -15.45 7.63
CA TRP A 138 15.76 -15.36 6.35
C TRP A 138 15.80 -13.94 5.80
N LEU A 139 14.71 -13.18 5.96
CA LEU A 139 14.62 -11.80 5.51
C LEU A 139 15.48 -10.83 6.31
N LEU A 140 15.57 -11.06 7.62
CA LEU A 140 16.36 -10.27 8.56
C LEU A 140 17.85 -10.66 8.56
N ALA A 141 18.23 -11.72 7.83
CA ALA A 141 19.59 -12.26 7.80
C ALA A 141 20.18 -12.51 9.21
N VAL A 142 19.34 -12.93 10.16
CA VAL A 142 19.80 -13.24 11.53
C VAL A 142 20.58 -14.55 11.50
N GLU A 143 21.78 -14.56 12.10
CA GLU A 143 22.67 -15.73 12.12
C GLU A 143 22.02 -16.97 12.75
N GLN A 144 21.17 -16.75 13.76
CA GLN A 144 20.39 -17.80 14.41
C GLN A 144 18.90 -17.62 14.09
N PRO A 145 18.23 -18.65 13.54
CA PRO A 145 16.81 -18.56 13.23
C PRO A 145 15.99 -18.35 14.49
N ILE A 146 14.95 -17.50 14.42
CA ILE A 146 14.06 -17.22 15.54
C ILE A 146 13.43 -18.54 16.00
N SER A 147 13.56 -18.83 17.30
CA SER A 147 13.10 -20.09 17.86
C SER A 147 11.57 -20.21 17.78
N PHE A 148 11.05 -21.41 17.57
CA PHE A 148 9.61 -21.64 17.59
C PHE A 148 9.13 -21.84 19.03
N VAL A 149 8.36 -20.88 19.54
CA VAL A 149 7.78 -20.93 20.88
C VAL A 149 6.25 -20.92 20.80
N ILE A 150 5.60 -21.70 21.65
CA ILE A 150 4.14 -21.64 21.82
C ILE A 150 3.82 -20.42 22.68
N ILE A 151 3.07 -19.47 22.12
CA ILE A 151 2.75 -18.19 22.77
C ILE A 151 1.27 -18.19 23.16
N PRO A 152 0.93 -18.43 24.44
CA PRO A 152 -0.46 -18.53 24.91
C PRO A 152 -1.28 -17.26 24.64
N GLU A 153 -0.65 -16.09 24.70
CA GLU A 153 -1.26 -14.80 24.44
C GLU A 153 -1.87 -14.76 23.04
N ALA A 154 -1.13 -15.20 22.02
CA ALA A 154 -1.59 -15.22 20.63
C ALA A 154 -2.86 -16.09 20.45
N PHE A 155 -2.95 -17.22 21.16
CA PHE A 155 -4.16 -18.04 21.17
C PHE A 155 -5.33 -17.30 21.81
N VAL A 156 -5.14 -16.70 22.98
CA VAL A 156 -6.20 -16.00 23.70
C VAL A 156 -6.72 -14.81 22.89
N TYR A 157 -5.84 -13.93 22.42
CA TYR A 157 -6.23 -12.75 21.63
C TYR A 157 -6.97 -13.13 20.35
N THR A 158 -6.49 -14.15 19.62
CA THR A 158 -7.14 -14.60 18.39
C THR A 158 -8.50 -15.23 18.67
N ILE A 159 -8.58 -16.18 19.60
CA ILE A 159 -9.82 -16.92 19.89
C ILE A 159 -10.87 -15.96 20.46
N VAL A 160 -10.52 -15.18 21.47
CA VAL A 160 -11.46 -14.24 22.12
C VAL A 160 -11.87 -13.14 21.14
N GLY A 161 -10.91 -12.52 20.44
CA GLY A 161 -11.18 -11.45 19.48
C GLY A 161 -12.16 -11.87 18.38
N PHE A 162 -11.91 -13.01 17.73
CA PHE A 162 -12.82 -13.52 16.70
C PHE A 162 -14.14 -14.03 17.27
N ILE A 163 -14.17 -14.68 18.44
CA ILE A 163 -15.43 -15.08 19.09
C ILE A 163 -16.31 -13.85 19.34
N LEU A 164 -15.76 -12.79 19.95
CA LEU A 164 -16.50 -11.56 20.22
C LEU A 164 -17.03 -10.93 18.93
N LEU A 165 -16.18 -10.84 17.90
CA LEU A 165 -16.55 -10.32 16.58
C LEU A 165 -17.67 -11.14 15.95
N PHE A 166 -17.58 -12.47 15.96
CA PHE A 166 -18.60 -13.34 15.38
C PHE A 166 -19.92 -13.29 16.15
N GLN A 167 -19.88 -13.20 17.48
CA GLN A 167 -21.09 -13.10 18.28
C GLN A 167 -21.79 -11.76 18.03
N LEU A 168 -21.04 -10.65 18.01
CA LEU A 168 -21.58 -9.34 17.68
C LEU A 168 -22.26 -9.34 16.31
N LEU A 169 -21.61 -9.88 15.28
CA LEU A 169 -22.14 -9.92 13.92
C LEU A 169 -23.32 -10.88 13.76
N SER A 170 -23.29 -12.02 14.45
CA SER A 170 -24.41 -12.96 14.46
C SER A 170 -25.65 -12.32 15.08
N LEU A 171 -25.49 -11.59 16.19
CA LEU A 171 -26.56 -10.83 16.83
C LEU A 171 -27.10 -9.71 15.93
N LEU A 172 -26.22 -8.92 15.30
CA LEU A 172 -26.62 -7.88 14.33
C LEU A 172 -27.42 -8.46 13.15
N SER A 173 -27.07 -9.67 12.70
CA SER A 173 -27.80 -10.35 11.64
C SER A 173 -29.24 -10.71 12.05
N LEU A 174 -29.49 -11.01 13.33
CA LEU A 174 -30.83 -11.32 13.85
C LEU A 174 -31.76 -10.11 13.82
N PHE A 175 -31.22 -8.90 13.97
CA PHE A 175 -31.98 -7.66 13.83
C PHE A 175 -32.26 -7.31 12.37
N HIS A 176 -31.35 -7.64 11.46
CA HIS A 176 -31.52 -7.39 10.02
C HIS A 176 -32.55 -8.34 9.37
N ILE A 177 -32.82 -9.50 9.97
CA ILE A 177 -33.94 -10.38 9.63
C ILE A 177 -35.22 -9.78 10.27
N GLY A 178 -35.60 -8.59 9.85
CA GLY A 178 -36.88 -7.99 10.24
C GLY A 178 -38.04 -8.88 9.79
N ASN A 179 -39.16 -8.86 10.53
CA ASN A 179 -40.40 -9.64 10.32
C ASN A 179 -40.87 -9.65 8.84
N PRO A 180 -40.38 -10.52 7.96
CA PRO A 180 -40.87 -10.51 6.60
C PRO A 180 -42.19 -11.30 6.64
N GLU A 181 -43.26 -10.73 6.10
CA GLU A 181 -44.48 -11.52 5.96
C GLU A 181 -44.16 -12.77 5.13
N VAL A 182 -44.78 -13.90 5.47
CA VAL A 182 -44.55 -15.17 4.77
C VAL A 182 -44.79 -15.01 3.26
N VAL A 183 -45.73 -14.13 2.90
CA VAL A 183 -46.02 -13.75 1.51
C VAL A 183 -44.83 -13.05 0.86
N ASP A 184 -44.14 -12.14 1.55
CA ASP A 184 -42.95 -11.49 1.02
C ASP A 184 -41.76 -12.47 0.90
N LEU A 185 -41.58 -13.42 1.83
CA LEU A 185 -40.55 -14.47 1.70
C LEU A 185 -40.78 -15.40 0.50
N LEU A 186 -42.04 -15.66 0.15
CA LEU A 186 -42.42 -16.56 -0.94
C LEU A 186 -42.56 -15.86 -2.29
N LYS A 187 -42.99 -14.58 -2.30
CA LYS A 187 -43.23 -13.77 -3.51
C LYS A 187 -42.13 -12.73 -3.81
N ASP A 188 -41.05 -12.62 -3.02
CA ASP A 188 -39.93 -11.65 -3.25
C ASP A 188 -39.38 -11.71 -4.70
N LYS A 189 -39.40 -12.89 -5.33
CA LYS A 189 -38.93 -13.10 -6.71
C LYS A 189 -39.94 -12.74 -7.82
N GLN A 190 -41.22 -12.54 -7.50
CA GLN A 190 -42.29 -12.27 -8.49
C GLN A 190 -42.64 -10.78 -8.63
N LYS A 191 -42.08 -9.88 -7.80
CA LYS A 191 -42.26 -8.44 -7.98
C LYS A 191 -41.45 -8.01 -9.22
N PRO A 192 -42.07 -7.38 -10.25
CA PRO A 192 -41.34 -6.94 -11.43
C PRO A 192 -40.23 -5.96 -11.03
N LYS A 193 -38.98 -6.26 -11.41
CA LYS A 193 -37.84 -5.38 -11.15
C LYS A 193 -38.10 -4.05 -11.87
N LYS A 194 -38.36 -2.97 -11.12
CA LYS A 194 -38.55 -1.64 -11.68
C LYS A 194 -37.27 -1.21 -12.40
N THR A 195 -37.41 -0.57 -13.57
CA THR A 195 -36.26 0.00 -14.29
C THR A 195 -35.51 0.97 -13.36
N PRO A 196 -34.18 0.93 -13.34
CA PRO A 196 -33.42 1.70 -12.37
C PRO A 196 -33.58 3.21 -12.62
N PHE A 197 -34.13 3.92 -11.64
CA PHE A 197 -34.15 5.39 -11.67
C PHE A 197 -32.73 5.95 -11.53
N VAL A 198 -32.39 6.88 -12.42
CA VAL A 198 -31.11 7.59 -12.47
C VAL A 198 -31.37 9.05 -12.10
N SER A 199 -30.72 9.52 -11.05
CA SER A 199 -30.74 10.96 -10.70
C SER A 199 -29.60 11.68 -11.40
N LYS A 200 -29.92 12.67 -12.25
CA LYS A 200 -28.91 13.51 -12.93
C LYS A 200 -28.00 14.25 -11.95
N TRP A 201 -28.55 14.69 -10.81
CA TRP A 201 -27.78 15.37 -9.75
C TRP A 201 -26.73 14.43 -9.14
N LEU A 202 -27.08 13.18 -8.83
CA LEU A 202 -26.14 12.24 -8.20
C LEU A 202 -25.01 11.82 -9.16
N VAL A 203 -25.28 11.82 -10.47
CA VAL A 203 -24.25 11.63 -11.50
C VAL A 203 -23.27 12.81 -11.49
N ALA A 204 -23.77 14.05 -11.41
CA ALA A 204 -22.93 15.23 -11.30
C ALA A 204 -22.10 15.21 -10.00
N LEU A 205 -22.69 14.85 -8.86
CA LEU A 205 -21.97 14.72 -7.60
C LEU A 205 -20.83 13.69 -7.69
N SER A 206 -21.07 12.54 -8.31
CA SER A 206 -20.03 11.53 -8.53
C SER A 206 -18.83 12.11 -9.29
N ALA A 207 -19.09 12.84 -10.39
CA ALA A 207 -18.06 13.47 -11.19
C ALA A 207 -17.30 14.55 -10.40
N VAL A 208 -18.00 15.40 -9.64
CA VAL A 208 -17.40 16.45 -8.80
C VAL A 208 -16.51 15.83 -7.72
N CYS A 209 -17.00 14.86 -6.96
CA CYS A 209 -16.21 14.21 -5.91
C CYS A 209 -14.93 13.55 -6.46
N LEU A 210 -15.03 12.83 -7.58
CA LEU A 210 -13.86 12.20 -8.20
C LEU A 210 -12.89 13.22 -8.80
N SER A 211 -13.40 14.31 -9.39
CA SER A 211 -12.54 15.37 -9.92
C SER A 211 -11.78 16.09 -8.80
N ILE A 212 -12.45 16.40 -7.69
CA ILE A 212 -11.82 17.00 -6.50
C ILE A 212 -10.75 16.06 -5.94
N SER A 213 -11.05 14.78 -5.76
CA SER A 213 -10.06 13.85 -5.19
C SER A 213 -8.84 13.67 -6.10
N TYR A 214 -9.04 13.58 -7.41
CA TYR A 214 -7.94 13.39 -8.36
C TYR A 214 -7.09 14.66 -8.50
N TYR A 215 -7.71 15.84 -8.43
CA TYR A 215 -7.00 17.11 -8.38
C TYR A 215 -6.15 17.25 -7.11
N LEU A 216 -6.72 16.92 -5.95
CA LEU A 216 -6.00 16.96 -4.67
C LEU A 216 -4.82 15.97 -4.64
N ALA A 217 -4.99 14.79 -5.24
CA ALA A 217 -3.92 13.80 -5.35
C ALA A 217 -2.80 14.25 -6.32
N GLY A 218 -3.17 14.80 -7.48
CA GLY A 218 -2.21 15.27 -8.49
C GLY A 218 -1.38 16.48 -8.06
N THR A 219 -1.86 17.27 -7.09
CA THR A 219 -1.17 18.45 -6.52
C THR A 219 -0.58 18.18 -5.14
N MET A 220 -0.49 16.91 -4.73
CA MET A 220 0.02 16.55 -3.41
C MET A 220 1.53 16.77 -3.32
N SER A 221 1.95 17.41 -2.22
CA SER A 221 3.35 17.61 -1.84
C SER A 221 3.49 17.34 -0.34
N LEU A 222 4.73 17.28 0.16
CA LEU A 222 5.01 16.99 1.57
C LEU A 222 4.33 17.98 2.53
N ASN A 223 4.25 19.25 2.15
CA ASN A 223 3.59 20.31 2.93
C ASN A 223 2.07 20.10 3.09
N ASN A 224 1.48 19.28 2.22
CA ASN A 224 0.04 19.06 2.16
C ASN A 224 -0.35 17.59 2.40
N SER A 225 0.50 16.82 3.08
CA SER A 225 0.29 15.39 3.37
C SER A 225 -1.02 15.08 4.12
N TYR A 226 -1.57 16.05 4.87
CA TYR A 226 -2.88 15.92 5.54
C TYR A 226 -4.06 15.73 4.56
N ARG A 227 -3.88 16.00 3.26
CA ARG A 227 -4.91 15.83 2.22
C ARG A 227 -5.24 14.36 1.90
N VAL A 228 -4.47 13.38 2.41
CA VAL A 228 -4.74 11.96 2.18
C VAL A 228 -6.14 11.55 2.66
N LEU A 229 -6.57 12.02 3.84
CA LEU A 229 -7.90 11.71 4.38
C LEU A 229 -9.05 12.23 3.51
N PRO A 230 -9.10 13.53 3.12
CA PRO A 230 -10.15 14.01 2.23
C PRO A 230 -10.13 13.34 0.84
N ILE A 231 -8.95 12.97 0.30
CA ILE A 231 -8.87 12.20 -0.95
C ILE A 231 -9.61 10.88 -0.82
N VAL A 232 -9.33 10.10 0.24
CA VAL A 232 -9.99 8.81 0.49
C VAL A 232 -11.50 8.99 0.66
N PHE A 233 -11.92 10.01 1.41
CA PHE A 233 -13.33 10.32 1.63
C PHE A 233 -14.09 10.60 0.32
N PHE A 234 -13.55 11.48 -0.53
CA PHE A 234 -14.16 11.81 -1.81
C PHE A 234 -14.11 10.65 -2.81
N VAL A 235 -13.07 9.83 -2.80
CA VAL A 235 -13.01 8.59 -3.59
C VAL A 235 -14.11 7.62 -3.18
N LEU A 236 -14.33 7.38 -1.88
CA LEU A 236 -15.38 6.47 -1.41
C LEU A 236 -16.77 6.93 -1.85
N ILE A 237 -17.11 8.20 -1.62
CA ILE A 237 -18.41 8.77 -1.99
C ILE A 237 -18.59 8.81 -3.51
N GLY A 238 -17.58 9.30 -4.22
CA GLY A 238 -17.60 9.43 -5.68
C GLY A 238 -17.78 8.09 -6.37
N THR A 239 -17.10 7.05 -5.89
CA THR A 239 -17.16 5.69 -6.45
C THR A 239 -18.49 5.00 -6.15
N TYR A 240 -19.06 5.22 -4.95
CA TYR A 240 -20.40 4.70 -4.64
C TYR A 240 -21.45 5.25 -5.60
N PHE A 241 -21.43 6.56 -5.87
CA PHE A 241 -22.35 7.17 -6.84
C PHE A 241 -22.02 6.82 -8.29
N LEU A 242 -20.73 6.58 -8.62
CA LEU A 242 -20.30 6.12 -9.94
C LEU A 242 -21.01 4.81 -10.31
N PHE A 243 -20.99 3.82 -9.42
CA PHE A 243 -21.63 2.53 -9.68
C PHE A 243 -23.15 2.54 -9.50
N SER A 244 -23.67 3.29 -8.53
CA SER A 244 -25.12 3.32 -8.28
C SER A 244 -25.91 4.18 -9.26
N GLN A 245 -25.28 5.17 -9.91
CA GLN A 245 -25.95 6.14 -10.78
C GLN A 245 -25.27 6.29 -12.14
N SER A 246 -23.99 6.65 -12.18
CA SER A 246 -23.31 7.01 -13.44
C SER A 246 -23.22 5.85 -14.43
N ILE A 247 -22.86 4.65 -13.97
CA ILE A 247 -22.78 3.45 -14.81
C ILE A 247 -24.18 3.00 -15.26
N VAL A 248 -25.19 3.19 -14.42
CA VAL A 248 -26.60 2.92 -14.77
C VAL A 248 -27.08 3.90 -15.85
N ALA A 249 -26.72 5.17 -15.75
CA ALA A 249 -27.01 6.20 -16.75
C ALA A 249 -26.35 5.87 -18.10
N LEU A 250 -25.08 5.48 -18.09
CA LEU A 250 -24.34 5.04 -19.27
C LEU A 250 -24.99 3.82 -19.92
N CYS A 251 -25.29 2.78 -19.14
CA CYS A 251 -25.90 1.55 -19.65
C CYS A 251 -27.31 1.77 -20.20
N SER A 252 -28.12 2.59 -19.53
CA SER A 252 -29.47 2.95 -20.01
C SER A 252 -29.44 3.84 -21.27
N SER A 253 -28.41 4.67 -21.44
CA SER A 253 -28.18 5.43 -22.68
C SER A 253 -27.77 4.53 -23.85
N LEU A 254 -26.85 3.58 -23.60
CA LEU A 254 -26.43 2.59 -24.60
C LEU A 254 -27.58 1.70 -25.08
N TYR A 255 -28.53 1.38 -24.20
CA TYR A 255 -29.76 0.63 -24.53
C TYR A 255 -30.64 1.33 -25.57
N ARG A 256 -30.64 2.67 -25.62
CA ARG A 256 -31.47 3.43 -26.56
C ARG A 256 -31.03 3.27 -28.02
N LYS A 257 -29.81 2.79 -28.28
CA LYS A 257 -29.30 2.56 -29.65
C LYS A 257 -29.75 1.19 -30.18
N LYS A 258 -30.86 1.16 -30.94
CA LYS A 258 -31.47 -0.05 -31.53
C LYS A 258 -30.46 -0.97 -32.25
N LYS A 259 -29.49 -0.41 -32.99
CA LYS A 259 -28.52 -1.20 -33.79
C LYS A 259 -27.58 -2.09 -32.94
N SER A 260 -27.26 -1.70 -31.70
CA SER A 260 -26.42 -2.49 -30.77
C SER A 260 -27.21 -3.64 -30.10
N LEU A 261 -28.51 -3.40 -29.89
CA LEU A 261 -29.40 -4.27 -29.13
C LEU A 261 -29.80 -5.54 -29.91
N TYR A 262 -30.12 -5.39 -31.20
CA TYR A 262 -30.67 -6.49 -32.03
C TYR A 262 -29.61 -7.42 -32.65
N GLY A 263 -28.33 -7.28 -32.28
CA GLY A 263 -27.25 -8.14 -32.79
C GLY A 263 -27.10 -9.44 -32.01
N GLY A 264 -27.56 -10.57 -32.56
CA GLY A 264 -27.33 -11.92 -32.00
C GLY A 264 -27.79 -12.06 -30.54
N THR A 265 -26.90 -12.54 -29.66
CA THR A 265 -27.20 -12.74 -28.23
C THR A 265 -27.27 -11.43 -27.43
N ASN A 266 -26.91 -10.28 -28.01
CA ASN A 266 -26.77 -9.01 -27.29
C ASN A 266 -28.08 -8.55 -26.64
N LEU A 267 -29.23 -8.84 -27.25
CA LEU A 267 -30.53 -8.50 -26.68
C LEU A 267 -30.68 -9.08 -25.27
N ILE A 268 -30.36 -10.36 -25.11
CA ILE A 268 -30.51 -11.06 -23.82
C ILE A 268 -29.44 -10.61 -22.84
N THR A 269 -28.20 -10.52 -23.30
CA THR A 269 -27.06 -10.10 -22.45
C THR A 269 -27.26 -8.68 -21.93
N GLN A 270 -27.55 -7.71 -22.79
CA GLN A 270 -27.69 -6.30 -22.39
C GLN A 270 -28.93 -6.07 -21.51
N THR A 271 -30.04 -6.75 -21.80
CA THR A 271 -31.26 -6.66 -20.98
C THR A 271 -31.01 -7.24 -19.59
N ASN A 272 -30.42 -8.44 -19.49
CA ASN A 272 -30.05 -9.03 -18.19
C ASN A 272 -29.09 -8.14 -17.40
N LEU A 273 -28.12 -7.51 -18.06
CA LEU A 273 -27.17 -6.61 -17.42
C LEU A 273 -27.89 -5.38 -16.84
N ILE A 274 -28.73 -4.69 -17.62
CA ILE A 274 -29.40 -3.46 -17.17
C ILE A 274 -30.35 -3.71 -16.00
N PHE A 275 -31.09 -4.83 -15.99
CA PHE A 275 -31.97 -5.16 -14.87
C PHE A 275 -31.23 -5.60 -13.62
N ASN A 276 -29.99 -6.09 -13.74
CA ASN A 276 -29.17 -6.52 -12.62
C ASN A 276 -28.09 -5.50 -12.21
N ILE A 277 -27.83 -4.47 -13.01
CA ILE A 277 -26.71 -3.53 -12.77
C ILE A 277 -26.90 -2.73 -11.49
N LYS A 278 -28.15 -2.38 -11.14
CA LYS A 278 -28.44 -1.72 -9.87
C LYS A 278 -28.21 -2.64 -8.68
N ASP A 279 -28.50 -3.94 -8.85
CA ASP A 279 -28.18 -4.96 -7.85
C ASP A 279 -26.66 -5.23 -7.77
N TYR A 280 -25.92 -5.01 -8.86
CA TYR A 280 -24.46 -5.13 -8.90
C TYR A 280 -23.71 -3.89 -8.43
N SER A 281 -24.36 -2.72 -8.39
CA SER A 281 -23.70 -1.46 -8.03
C SER A 281 -22.92 -1.50 -6.71
N ARG A 282 -23.51 -2.07 -5.65
CA ARG A 282 -22.83 -2.21 -4.34
C ARG A 282 -21.65 -3.16 -4.40
N LEU A 283 -21.78 -4.26 -5.14
CA LEU A 283 -20.69 -5.22 -5.34
C LEU A 283 -19.55 -4.56 -6.13
N PHE A 284 -19.87 -3.83 -7.20
CA PHE A 284 -18.86 -3.15 -8.00
C PHE A 284 -18.14 -2.08 -7.21
N PHE A 285 -18.87 -1.29 -6.42
CA PHE A 285 -18.28 -0.33 -5.50
C PHE A 285 -17.28 -1.01 -4.55
N LEU A 286 -17.73 -2.03 -3.79
CA LEU A 286 -16.87 -2.72 -2.82
C LEU A 286 -15.65 -3.37 -3.50
N THR A 287 -15.85 -4.01 -4.65
CA THR A 287 -14.77 -4.67 -5.40
C THR A 287 -13.75 -3.66 -5.91
N SER A 288 -14.21 -2.52 -6.43
CA SER A 288 -13.34 -1.44 -6.91
C SER A 288 -12.51 -0.86 -5.78
N ILE A 289 -13.10 -0.64 -4.61
CA ILE A 289 -12.39 -0.12 -3.45
C ILE A 289 -11.39 -1.16 -2.92
N ILE A 290 -11.78 -2.43 -2.80
CA ILE A 290 -10.84 -3.49 -2.36
C ILE A 290 -9.69 -3.63 -3.37
N THR A 291 -9.96 -3.59 -4.67
CA THR A 291 -8.93 -3.59 -5.71
C THR A 291 -7.98 -2.41 -5.55
N ALA A 292 -8.52 -1.20 -5.35
CA ALA A 292 -7.72 -0.01 -5.12
C ALA A 292 -6.85 -0.16 -3.87
N VAL A 293 -7.41 -0.63 -2.74
CA VAL A 293 -6.67 -0.85 -1.49
C VAL A 293 -5.56 -1.90 -1.64
N ILE A 294 -5.83 -3.02 -2.33
CA ILE A 294 -4.80 -4.05 -2.58
C ILE A 294 -3.65 -3.46 -3.39
N LEU A 295 -3.97 -2.79 -4.50
CA LEU A 295 -2.97 -2.19 -5.36
C LEU A 295 -2.19 -1.10 -4.61
N THR A 296 -2.87 -0.18 -3.92
CA THR A 296 -2.17 0.89 -3.21
C THR A 296 -1.33 0.37 -2.04
N ALA A 297 -1.80 -0.60 -1.27
CA ALA A 297 -1.03 -1.20 -0.18
C ALA A 297 0.22 -1.92 -0.70
N ALA A 298 0.06 -2.89 -1.61
CA ALA A 298 1.19 -3.62 -2.17
C ALA A 298 2.14 -2.71 -2.98
N GLY A 299 1.57 -1.79 -3.77
CA GLY A 299 2.32 -0.90 -4.63
C GLY A 299 3.10 0.15 -3.87
N THR A 300 2.51 0.79 -2.84
CA THR A 300 3.23 1.78 -2.02
C THR A 300 4.44 1.16 -1.35
N LEU A 301 4.27 -0.03 -0.78
CA LEU A 301 5.37 -0.74 -0.11
C LEU A 301 6.46 -1.16 -1.09
N PHE A 302 6.08 -1.69 -2.25
CA PHE A 302 7.04 -2.10 -3.28
C PHE A 302 7.78 -0.90 -3.86
N MET A 303 7.06 0.19 -4.16
CA MET A 303 7.64 1.42 -4.71
C MET A 303 8.59 2.09 -3.73
N PHE A 304 8.23 2.15 -2.43
CA PHE A 304 9.11 2.68 -1.39
C PHE A 304 10.39 1.84 -1.30
N SER A 305 10.26 0.50 -1.26
CA SER A 305 11.40 -0.42 -1.25
C SER A 305 12.30 -0.26 -2.48
N ALA A 306 11.72 -0.08 -3.67
CA ALA A 306 12.46 0.11 -4.91
C ALA A 306 13.16 1.48 -5.00
N ASP A 307 12.62 2.52 -4.35
CA ASP A 307 13.18 3.87 -4.34
C ASP A 307 14.34 4.02 -3.33
N LEU A 308 14.44 3.14 -2.32
CA LEU A 308 15.47 3.19 -1.28
C LEU A 308 16.90 3.33 -1.82
N LYS A 309 17.25 2.54 -2.84
CA LYS A 309 18.60 2.56 -3.42
C LYS A 309 18.91 3.92 -4.03
N LYS A 310 17.95 4.46 -4.80
CA LYS A 310 18.10 5.76 -5.45
C LYS A 310 18.25 6.85 -4.39
N GLN A 311 17.39 6.85 -3.37
CA GLN A 311 17.49 7.82 -2.26
C GLN A 311 18.81 7.71 -1.50
N GLY A 312 19.32 6.49 -1.27
CA GLY A 312 20.63 6.29 -0.65
C GLY A 312 21.76 6.93 -1.44
N VAL A 313 21.78 6.76 -2.77
CA VAL A 313 22.81 7.36 -3.65
C VAL A 313 22.63 8.87 -3.80
N ASP A 314 21.39 9.36 -3.87
CA ASP A 314 21.11 10.78 -4.06
C ASP A 314 21.36 11.60 -2.78
N ASN A 315 21.01 11.06 -1.60
CA ASN A 315 21.17 11.73 -0.31
C ASN A 315 22.56 11.54 0.29
N ILE A 316 23.24 10.41 0.03
CA ILE A 316 24.59 10.10 0.50
C ILE A 316 25.47 9.80 -0.73
N PRO A 317 25.99 10.83 -1.44
CA PRO A 317 26.63 10.64 -2.74
C PRO A 317 27.89 9.78 -2.71
N GLN A 318 28.71 9.90 -1.65
CA GLN A 318 29.91 9.13 -1.44
C GLN A 318 29.60 7.94 -0.52
N SER A 319 29.99 6.75 -0.94
CA SER A 319 29.83 5.52 -0.17
C SER A 319 30.43 5.61 1.24
N ILE A 320 31.57 6.31 1.37
CA ILE A 320 32.21 6.65 2.64
C ILE A 320 32.53 8.14 2.58
N GLY A 321 32.01 8.91 3.53
CA GLY A 321 32.24 10.35 3.63
C GLY A 321 32.53 10.77 5.06
N TRP A 322 33.39 11.77 5.23
CA TRP A 322 33.69 12.34 6.54
C TRP A 322 34.08 13.81 6.46
N VAL A 323 34.00 14.50 7.60
CA VAL A 323 34.31 15.92 7.75
C VAL A 323 35.26 16.12 8.91
N GLU A 324 36.47 16.58 8.59
CA GLU A 324 37.42 17.10 9.56
C GLU A 324 37.00 18.53 9.92
N ASN A 325 36.71 18.80 11.19
CA ASN A 325 36.37 20.16 11.63
C ASN A 325 37.61 21.09 11.70
N ASP A 326 38.81 20.51 11.70
CA ASP A 326 40.10 21.20 11.60
C ASP A 326 40.80 20.69 10.34
N ALA A 327 40.82 21.51 9.29
CA ALA A 327 41.41 21.13 8.00
C ALA A 327 42.95 20.97 8.05
N SER A 328 43.62 21.32 9.15
CA SER A 328 45.07 21.14 9.30
C SER A 328 45.48 19.73 9.72
N VAL A 329 44.55 18.93 10.25
CA VAL A 329 44.82 17.58 10.77
C VAL A 329 43.77 16.55 10.28
N TYR A 330 44.11 15.27 10.36
CA TYR A 330 43.17 14.16 10.15
C TYR A 330 42.76 13.60 11.50
N SER A 331 41.81 14.28 12.14
CA SER A 331 41.34 13.96 13.48
C SER A 331 40.34 12.80 13.49
N VAL A 332 39.51 12.68 12.46
CA VAL A 332 38.46 11.66 12.35
C VAL A 332 39.07 10.36 11.85
N ILE A 333 39.69 10.40 10.67
CA ILE A 333 40.33 9.22 10.08
C ILE A 333 41.40 9.60 9.06
N GLU A 334 42.52 8.89 9.11
CA GLU A 334 43.58 9.05 8.12
C GLU A 334 43.14 8.49 6.75
N PRO A 335 43.18 9.30 5.67
CA PRO A 335 42.74 8.88 4.34
C PRO A 335 43.46 7.63 3.83
N SER A 336 44.76 7.51 4.12
CA SER A 336 45.55 6.33 3.72
C SER A 336 45.09 5.05 4.42
N ALA A 337 44.51 5.15 5.62
CA ALA A 337 43.95 4.00 6.31
C ALA A 337 42.68 3.52 5.58
N VAL A 338 41.79 4.44 5.20
CA VAL A 338 40.58 4.14 4.42
C VAL A 338 40.93 3.51 3.07
N GLU A 339 41.86 4.10 2.33
CA GLU A 339 42.31 3.58 1.03
C GLU A 339 42.94 2.20 1.13
N LYS A 340 43.69 1.95 2.21
CA LYS A 340 44.31 0.65 2.47
C LYS A 340 43.23 -0.41 2.73
N THR A 341 42.29 -0.15 3.64
CA THR A 341 41.21 -1.10 3.97
C THR A 341 40.37 -1.43 2.73
N LEU A 342 39.97 -0.40 1.97
CA LEU A 342 39.22 -0.59 0.71
C LEU A 342 39.99 -1.47 -0.29
N LYS A 343 41.30 -1.27 -0.41
CA LYS A 343 42.14 -2.04 -1.34
C LYS A 343 42.37 -3.48 -0.88
N GLU A 344 42.56 -3.70 0.42
CA GLU A 344 42.72 -5.03 1.02
C GLU A 344 41.45 -5.88 0.81
N ASP A 345 40.28 -5.27 0.92
CA ASP A 345 38.99 -5.91 0.70
C ASP A 345 38.58 -5.98 -0.78
N GLY A 346 39.44 -5.52 -1.70
CA GLY A 346 39.23 -5.64 -3.14
C GLY A 346 38.28 -4.61 -3.76
N PHE A 347 37.89 -3.58 -3.03
CA PHE A 347 37.02 -2.51 -3.50
C PHE A 347 37.76 -1.48 -4.36
N LYS A 348 37.14 -1.10 -5.49
CA LYS A 348 37.69 -0.09 -6.40
C LYS A 348 37.06 1.28 -6.16
N ILE A 349 37.88 2.27 -5.83
CA ILE A 349 37.47 3.68 -5.76
C ILE A 349 37.19 4.20 -7.18
N LEU A 350 36.00 4.76 -7.39
CA LEU A 350 35.56 5.35 -8.66
C LEU A 350 35.98 6.81 -8.77
N TYR A 351 35.78 7.56 -7.69
CA TYR A 351 36.24 8.94 -7.54
C TYR A 351 36.40 9.27 -6.05
N GLU A 352 37.20 10.29 -5.78
CA GLU A 352 37.29 10.91 -4.47
C GLU A 352 36.81 12.35 -4.55
N VAL A 353 36.31 12.83 -3.42
CA VAL A 353 36.06 14.26 -3.19
C VAL A 353 36.96 14.72 -2.06
N ASN A 354 37.58 15.87 -2.24
CA ASN A 354 38.36 16.56 -1.23
C ASN A 354 38.14 18.06 -1.42
N MET A 355 37.47 18.69 -0.46
CA MET A 355 37.18 20.13 -0.48
C MET A 355 37.40 20.72 0.89
N THR A 356 37.81 21.98 0.92
CA THR A 356 37.96 22.73 2.17
C THR A 356 36.97 23.89 2.15
N GLY A 357 36.27 24.09 3.25
CA GLY A 357 35.26 25.14 3.35
C GLY A 357 35.28 25.80 4.71
N LEU A 358 34.70 26.99 4.77
CA LEU A 358 34.55 27.75 6.00
C LEU A 358 33.15 27.48 6.57
N PRO A 359 33.03 26.95 7.80
CA PRO A 359 31.73 26.87 8.47
C PRO A 359 31.15 28.28 8.69
N ILE A 360 29.93 28.50 8.24
CA ILE A 360 29.20 29.76 8.36
C ILE A 360 27.82 29.55 8.99
N THR A 361 27.24 30.60 9.56
CA THR A 361 25.83 30.63 9.96
C THR A 361 25.03 31.67 9.19
N HIS A 362 23.77 31.37 8.94
CA HIS A 362 22.84 32.26 8.23
C HIS A 362 21.40 31.90 8.59
N MET A 363 20.48 32.85 8.41
CA MET A 363 19.07 32.70 8.81
C MET A 363 18.23 32.06 7.70
N LEU A 364 17.58 30.93 8.00
CA LEU A 364 16.65 30.22 7.10
C LEU A 364 15.28 29.99 7.75
N PRO A 365 14.18 30.05 6.98
CA PRO A 365 12.86 29.73 7.48
C PRO A 365 12.73 28.23 7.81
N HIS A 366 12.19 27.92 8.97
CA HIS A 366 11.92 26.55 9.40
C HIS A 366 10.79 25.92 8.57
N MET A 367 10.98 24.68 8.12
CA MET A 367 10.06 24.02 7.18
C MET A 367 8.60 23.91 7.67
N ARG A 368 8.36 23.80 8.98
CA ARG A 368 7.01 23.58 9.54
C ARG A 368 6.34 24.84 10.06
N THR A 369 7.12 25.78 10.61
CA THR A 369 6.59 26.98 11.28
C THR A 369 6.79 28.25 10.45
N GLY A 370 7.72 28.24 9.50
CA GLY A 370 8.13 29.42 8.73
C GLY A 370 8.98 30.42 9.54
N GLU A 371 9.23 30.16 10.83
CA GLU A 371 10.07 31.01 11.67
C GLU A 371 11.53 30.91 11.26
N SER A 372 12.23 32.04 11.23
CA SER A 372 13.62 32.09 10.81
C SER A 372 14.53 31.58 11.93
N ASN A 373 15.28 30.53 11.65
CA ASN A 373 16.25 29.93 12.57
C ASN A 373 17.66 30.04 12.00
N GLU A 374 18.64 30.10 12.90
CA GLU A 374 20.04 30.05 12.53
C GLU A 374 20.39 28.65 12.00
N ASN A 375 20.90 28.60 10.77
CA ASN A 375 21.31 27.38 10.09
C ASN A 375 22.83 27.41 9.83
N ARG A 376 23.48 26.26 9.97
CA ARG A 376 24.90 26.08 9.67
C ARG A 376 25.08 25.58 8.24
N SER A 377 25.96 26.21 7.49
CA SER A 377 26.40 25.76 6.16
C SER A 377 27.91 25.76 6.04
N LEU A 378 28.42 25.05 5.06
CA LEU A 378 29.81 25.13 4.65
C LEU A 378 29.93 26.06 3.44
N LEU A 379 30.65 27.16 3.60
CA LEU A 379 31.02 28.05 2.50
C LEU A 379 32.11 27.38 1.67
N ILE A 380 31.89 27.23 0.37
CA ILE A 380 32.82 26.62 -0.58
C ILE A 380 32.99 27.49 -1.84
N SER A 381 34.10 27.33 -2.52
CA SER A 381 34.39 28.02 -3.79
C SER A 381 33.57 27.43 -4.95
N GLU A 382 33.34 28.24 -5.97
CA GLU A 382 32.70 27.80 -7.22
C GLU A 382 33.50 26.66 -7.86
N SER A 383 34.84 26.75 -7.88
CA SER A 383 35.71 25.74 -8.45
C SER A 383 35.59 24.39 -7.73
N ASP A 384 35.57 24.36 -6.40
CA ASP A 384 35.43 23.12 -5.62
C ASP A 384 34.05 22.49 -5.83
N TYR A 385 33.00 23.33 -5.87
CA TYR A 385 31.64 22.88 -6.20
C TYR A 385 31.59 22.26 -7.60
N ASN A 386 32.14 22.94 -8.61
CA ASN A 386 32.10 22.50 -10.00
C ASN A 386 32.90 21.21 -10.23
N ASN A 387 34.03 21.04 -9.53
CA ASN A 387 34.80 19.80 -9.55
C ASN A 387 34.00 18.62 -8.98
N ALA A 388 33.36 18.79 -7.81
CA ALA A 388 32.52 17.75 -7.20
C ALA A 388 31.25 17.47 -8.03
N ALA A 389 30.63 18.50 -8.60
CA ALA A 389 29.46 18.38 -9.47
C ALA A 389 29.77 17.61 -10.75
N ALA A 390 30.95 17.82 -11.36
CA ALA A 390 31.38 17.14 -12.58
C ALA A 390 31.49 15.61 -12.38
N LEU A 391 31.98 15.15 -11.23
CA LEU A 391 32.09 13.72 -10.89
C LEU A 391 30.73 13.01 -10.92
N ARG A 392 29.65 13.74 -10.65
CA ARG A 392 28.27 13.25 -10.65
C ARG A 392 27.45 13.68 -11.86
N LYS A 393 28.06 14.36 -12.84
CA LYS A 393 27.39 14.92 -14.03
C LYS A 393 26.26 15.90 -13.68
N ILE A 394 26.45 16.69 -12.63
CA ILE A 394 25.54 17.75 -12.20
C ILE A 394 25.92 19.05 -12.93
N GLU A 395 24.93 19.91 -13.19
CA GLU A 395 25.18 21.19 -13.85
C GLU A 395 26.13 22.08 -13.02
N PRO A 396 27.13 22.73 -13.64
CA PRO A 396 28.02 23.62 -12.91
C PRO A 396 27.28 24.86 -12.40
N ALA A 397 27.78 25.45 -11.33
CA ALA A 397 27.47 26.81 -10.92
C ALA A 397 28.30 27.79 -11.78
N LYS A 398 27.75 28.98 -12.00
CA LYS A 398 28.45 30.13 -12.59
C LYS A 398 28.06 31.34 -11.77
N LEU A 399 28.99 31.85 -10.99
CA LEU A 399 28.79 32.97 -10.08
C LEU A 399 29.71 34.12 -10.51
N SER A 400 29.33 35.34 -10.16
CA SER A 400 30.18 36.51 -10.36
C SER A 400 30.07 37.46 -9.19
N GLY A 401 31.20 37.84 -8.60
CA GLY A 401 31.27 38.84 -7.55
C GLY A 401 30.61 38.39 -6.24
N LYS A 402 29.55 39.07 -5.79
CA LYS A 402 28.85 38.76 -4.52
C LYS A 402 27.65 37.83 -4.66
N GLU A 403 27.63 37.04 -5.72
CA GLU A 403 26.60 36.04 -5.95
C GLU A 403 26.87 34.77 -5.13
N ALA A 404 25.80 34.17 -4.63
CA ALA A 404 25.86 32.91 -3.89
C ALA A 404 24.77 31.93 -4.32
N LEU A 405 25.08 30.64 -4.27
CA LEU A 405 24.16 29.54 -4.56
C LEU A 405 24.03 28.65 -3.33
N TYR A 406 22.81 28.42 -2.88
CA TYR A 406 22.53 27.53 -1.74
C TYR A 406 22.27 26.10 -2.22
N ILE A 407 22.98 25.13 -1.63
CA ILE A 407 22.83 23.71 -1.95
C ILE A 407 22.19 23.02 -0.76
N PHE A 408 20.98 22.51 -0.99
CA PHE A 408 20.25 21.68 -0.06
C PHE A 408 20.39 20.22 -0.47
N PRO A 409 20.80 19.30 0.43
CA PRO A 409 21.23 17.96 0.03
C PRO A 409 20.07 17.06 -0.42
N TYR A 410 18.83 17.35 0.01
CA TYR A 410 17.68 16.47 -0.19
C TYR A 410 16.89 16.84 -1.45
N GLY A 411 17.17 16.16 -2.56
CA GLY A 411 16.51 16.42 -3.84
C GLY A 411 15.05 16.02 -3.94
N GLY A 412 14.59 15.09 -3.09
CA GLY A 412 13.18 14.72 -3.01
C GLY A 412 12.28 15.79 -2.36
N LEU A 413 12.87 16.79 -1.70
CA LEU A 413 12.15 17.88 -1.06
C LEU A 413 12.01 19.06 -2.02
N ASP A 414 10.83 19.29 -2.59
CA ASP A 414 10.53 20.49 -3.39
C ASP A 414 10.18 21.69 -2.48
N TYR A 415 11.11 22.05 -1.60
CA TYR A 415 11.02 23.21 -0.74
C TYR A 415 12.17 24.17 -1.03
N GLN A 416 11.85 25.44 -1.21
CA GLN A 416 12.83 26.51 -1.45
C GLN A 416 12.95 27.34 -0.17
N PHE A 417 14.12 27.30 0.47
CA PHE A 417 14.45 28.11 1.63
C PHE A 417 14.94 29.50 1.24
N VAL A 418 15.48 29.61 0.02
CA VAL A 418 16.10 30.82 -0.50
C VAL A 418 15.62 31.06 -1.92
N HIS A 419 15.36 32.33 -2.27
CA HIS A 419 14.90 32.72 -3.59
C HIS A 419 15.93 33.55 -4.36
N LYS A 420 15.83 33.54 -5.69
CA LYS A 420 16.70 34.33 -6.56
C LYS A 420 16.49 35.83 -6.31
N GLY A 421 17.58 36.56 -6.11
CA GLY A 421 17.62 37.99 -5.80
C GLY A 421 17.53 38.32 -4.31
N GLU A 422 17.32 37.33 -3.45
CA GLU A 422 17.31 37.51 -2.00
C GLU A 422 18.71 37.91 -1.49
N GLN A 423 18.79 38.87 -0.58
CA GLN A 423 20.03 39.21 0.11
C GLN A 423 20.13 38.39 1.39
N LYS A 424 21.26 37.72 1.60
CA LYS A 424 21.53 36.94 2.82
C LYS A 424 22.77 37.45 3.52
N GLU A 425 22.70 37.52 4.84
CA GLU A 425 23.85 37.79 5.71
C GLU A 425 24.46 36.47 6.16
N LEU A 426 25.77 36.34 5.92
CA LEU A 426 26.57 35.19 6.29
C LEU A 426 27.47 35.60 7.44
N HIS A 427 27.41 34.84 8.53
CA HIS A 427 28.18 35.09 9.74
C HIS A 427 29.28 34.04 9.91
N PHE A 428 30.50 34.49 10.21
CA PHE A 428 31.63 33.64 10.55
C PHE A 428 32.57 34.38 11.51
N GLY A 429 32.87 33.77 12.65
CA GLY A 429 33.53 34.46 13.76
C GLY A 429 32.79 35.76 14.12
N ASN A 430 33.48 36.89 14.07
CA ASN A 430 32.91 38.23 14.29
C ASN A 430 32.68 39.02 12.98
N ARG A 431 32.80 38.38 11.81
CA ARG A 431 32.65 39.01 10.50
C ARG A 431 31.29 38.65 9.90
N THR A 432 30.70 39.59 9.16
CA THR A 432 29.45 39.39 8.43
C THR A 432 29.61 39.85 6.98
N ILE A 433 29.11 39.06 6.04
CA ILE A 433 29.12 39.40 4.60
C ILE A 433 27.72 39.28 4.03
N GLN A 434 27.32 40.26 3.22
CA GLN A 434 26.09 40.21 2.44
C GLN A 434 26.36 39.62 1.06
N VAL A 435 25.56 38.63 0.69
CA VAL A 435 25.57 37.98 -0.62
C VAL A 435 24.20 38.04 -1.28
N THR A 436 24.20 38.09 -2.61
CA THR A 436 22.98 38.02 -3.43
C THR A 436 22.77 36.59 -3.89
N MET A 437 21.62 36.01 -3.55
CA MET A 437 21.33 34.62 -3.86
C MET A 437 20.89 34.47 -5.31
N ILE A 438 21.56 33.62 -6.10
CA ILE A 438 21.13 33.31 -7.47
C ILE A 438 20.02 32.25 -7.51
N GLY A 439 19.83 31.54 -6.39
CA GLY A 439 18.80 30.53 -6.18
C GLY A 439 19.24 29.43 -5.21
N GLN A 440 18.52 28.31 -5.23
CA GLN A 440 18.82 27.11 -4.48
C GLN A 440 18.74 25.87 -5.39
N ARG A 441 19.64 24.91 -5.17
CA ARG A 441 19.60 23.58 -5.80
C ARG A 441 19.38 22.51 -4.75
N ASN A 442 18.41 21.63 -5.00
CA ASN A 442 18.07 20.51 -4.12
C ASN A 442 18.74 19.24 -4.66
N GLN A 443 20.04 19.14 -4.42
CA GLN A 443 20.82 17.99 -4.83
C GLN A 443 22.10 17.95 -4.02
N SER A 444 22.34 16.84 -3.32
CA SER A 444 23.60 16.64 -2.61
C SER A 444 24.76 16.51 -3.60
N ILE A 445 25.93 17.08 -3.32
CA ILE A 445 27.17 16.82 -4.08
C ILE A 445 28.21 16.10 -3.21
N VAL A 446 28.07 16.20 -1.89
CA VAL A 446 28.91 15.57 -0.86
C VAL A 446 28.04 15.01 0.24
N ALA A 447 28.52 14.01 0.97
CA ALA A 447 27.80 13.43 2.10
C ALA A 447 27.40 14.56 3.09
N PRO A 448 26.11 14.70 3.40
CA PRO A 448 25.61 15.81 4.23
C PRO A 448 25.93 15.55 5.70
N ILE A 449 27.13 15.94 6.11
CA ILE A 449 27.69 15.65 7.43
C ILE A 449 27.99 16.97 8.16
N ASN A 450 27.42 17.17 9.34
CA ASN A 450 27.65 18.33 10.21
C ASN A 450 27.59 19.68 9.45
N ALA A 451 28.67 20.48 9.42
CA ALA A 451 28.71 21.76 8.71
C ALA A 451 28.52 21.61 7.19
N ALA A 452 28.90 20.46 6.62
CA ALA A 452 28.71 20.14 5.20
C ALA A 452 27.30 19.63 4.87
N THR A 453 26.36 19.61 5.84
CA THR A 453 24.96 19.24 5.59
C THR A 453 24.34 20.13 4.51
N THR A 454 24.63 21.43 4.54
CA THR A 454 24.17 22.38 3.52
C THR A 454 25.38 23.18 3.05
N LEU A 455 25.43 23.52 1.77
CA LEU A 455 26.57 24.23 1.21
C LEU A 455 26.15 25.61 0.72
N MET A 456 27.07 26.56 0.86
CA MET A 456 26.95 27.86 0.28
C MET A 456 28.10 28.07 -0.70
N VAL A 457 27.78 28.11 -1.99
CA VAL A 457 28.77 28.29 -3.05
C VAL A 457 28.87 29.77 -3.36
N VAL A 458 30.07 30.32 -3.38
CA VAL A 458 30.36 31.70 -3.78
C VAL A 458 31.41 31.73 -4.89
N ASP A 459 31.48 32.85 -5.60
CA ASP A 459 32.54 33.14 -6.58
C ASP A 459 33.94 32.90 -5.98
N ASP A 460 34.86 32.35 -6.79
CA ASP A 460 36.22 31.99 -6.36
C ASP A 460 37.00 33.19 -5.80
N GLN A 461 36.84 34.38 -6.38
CA GLN A 461 37.52 35.59 -5.88
C GLN A 461 36.98 35.97 -4.51
N LEU A 462 35.66 35.96 -4.34
CA LEU A 462 35.04 36.26 -3.04
C LEU A 462 35.43 35.21 -1.98
N TYR A 463 35.46 33.92 -2.35
CA TYR A 463 35.92 32.87 -1.44
C TYR A 463 37.33 33.14 -0.93
N HIS A 464 38.26 33.47 -1.83
CA HIS A 464 39.64 33.80 -1.46
C HIS A 464 39.74 35.06 -0.61
N GLU A 465 38.96 36.11 -0.89
CA GLU A 465 38.90 37.33 -0.06
C GLU A 465 38.42 37.02 1.38
N ILE A 466 37.45 36.11 1.53
CA ILE A 466 36.90 35.71 2.82
C ILE A 466 37.89 34.87 3.63
N THR A 467 38.56 33.93 2.96
CA THR A 467 39.36 32.88 3.60
C THR A 467 40.84 33.23 3.74
N ALA A 468 41.33 34.32 3.12
CA ALA A 468 42.74 34.70 3.11
C ALA A 468 43.40 34.76 4.51
N ASP A 469 42.67 35.27 5.51
CA ASP A 469 43.16 35.41 6.89
C ASP A 469 42.71 34.27 7.82
N VAL A 470 41.94 33.30 7.32
CA VAL A 470 41.34 32.26 8.16
C VAL A 470 42.31 31.08 8.29
N PRO A 471 42.76 30.73 9.50
CA PRO A 471 43.61 29.57 9.70
C PRO A 471 42.91 28.27 9.28
N LEU A 472 43.65 27.31 8.72
CA LEU A 472 43.10 25.99 8.36
C LEU A 472 42.39 25.28 9.54
N LYS A 473 42.78 25.59 10.78
CA LYS A 473 42.16 25.08 11.99
C LYS A 473 40.69 25.51 12.19
N GLU A 474 40.29 26.63 11.61
CA GLU A 474 38.91 27.13 11.64
C GLU A 474 38.12 26.71 10.39
N MET A 475 38.77 26.03 9.43
CA MET A 475 38.14 25.51 8.23
C MET A 475 37.82 24.02 8.41
N ALA A 476 36.77 23.57 7.76
CA ALA A 476 36.42 22.16 7.70
C ALA A 476 36.87 21.56 6.37
N ARG A 477 37.41 20.33 6.41
CA ARG A 477 37.75 19.56 5.21
C ARG A 477 36.77 18.41 5.05
N VAL A 478 36.07 18.40 3.92
CA VAL A 478 35.16 17.31 3.54
C VAL A 478 35.92 16.36 2.63
N ARG A 479 35.92 15.08 2.99
CA ARG A 479 36.42 14.01 2.12
C ARG A 479 35.39 12.92 1.94
N GLY A 480 35.49 12.22 0.83
CA GLY A 480 34.72 11.00 0.65
C GLY A 480 35.14 10.22 -0.58
N TYR A 481 34.96 8.91 -0.51
CA TYR A 481 35.23 7.97 -1.57
C TYR A 481 33.93 7.36 -2.06
N GLU A 482 33.75 7.37 -3.37
CA GLU A 482 32.74 6.53 -4.00
C GLU A 482 33.37 5.23 -4.47
N VAL A 483 32.76 4.13 -4.06
CA VAL A 483 33.29 2.78 -4.27
C VAL A 483 32.38 2.02 -5.24
N LYS A 484 32.98 1.26 -6.14
CA LYS A 484 32.23 0.38 -7.03
C LYS A 484 31.57 -0.74 -6.23
N ASP A 485 30.32 -1.07 -6.53
CA ASP A 485 29.58 -2.16 -5.90
C ASP A 485 29.43 -1.97 -4.36
N TRP A 486 29.30 -0.70 -3.93
CA TRP A 486 29.18 -0.27 -2.53
C TRP A 486 28.12 -0.98 -1.68
N GLU A 487 27.13 -1.64 -2.29
CA GLU A 487 26.13 -2.41 -1.54
C GLU A 487 26.77 -3.61 -0.83
N GLU A 488 27.89 -4.10 -1.33
CA GLU A 488 28.65 -5.23 -0.77
C GLU A 488 29.70 -4.76 0.25
N SER A 489 29.96 -3.46 0.37
CA SER A 489 30.99 -2.92 1.26
C SER A 489 30.53 -2.77 2.71
N MET A 490 29.50 -3.49 3.17
CA MET A 490 28.95 -3.33 4.52
C MET A 490 30.02 -3.57 5.59
N GLU A 491 30.68 -4.73 5.55
CA GLU A 491 31.69 -5.12 6.54
C GLU A 491 32.87 -4.14 6.56
N THR A 492 33.44 -3.84 5.40
CA THR A 492 34.50 -2.83 5.21
C THR A 492 34.09 -1.45 5.72
N SER A 493 32.85 -1.02 5.45
CA SER A 493 32.36 0.28 5.92
C SER A 493 32.25 0.32 7.44
N SER A 494 31.77 -0.77 8.05
CA SER A 494 31.69 -0.90 9.50
C SER A 494 33.07 -0.97 10.15
N GLU A 495 34.06 -1.60 9.52
CA GLU A 495 35.46 -1.55 9.98
C GLU A 495 36.02 -0.13 9.95
N ILE A 496 35.78 0.60 8.86
CA ILE A 496 36.19 2.01 8.72
C ILE A 496 35.53 2.89 9.79
N GLU A 497 34.25 2.66 10.10
CA GLU A 497 33.56 3.34 11.20
C GLU A 497 34.22 3.06 12.56
N GLN A 498 34.60 1.79 12.82
CA GLN A 498 35.27 1.38 14.07
C GLN A 498 36.70 1.93 14.19
N MET A 499 37.40 2.11 13.06
CA MET A 499 38.73 2.72 13.02
C MET A 499 38.71 4.23 13.26
N SER A 500 37.55 4.88 13.06
CA SER A 500 37.45 6.33 13.15
C SER A 500 37.47 6.84 14.60
N ASN A 501 38.21 7.92 14.83
CA ASN A 501 38.16 8.69 16.08
C ASN A 501 36.98 9.67 16.01
N ASN A 502 35.76 9.15 16.04
CA ASN A 502 34.52 9.91 15.92
C ASN A 502 33.73 9.89 17.25
N PRO A 503 34.11 10.70 18.25
CA PRO A 503 33.52 10.64 19.59
C PRO A 503 32.01 10.93 19.61
N ASP A 504 31.50 11.66 18.62
CA ASP A 504 30.09 12.06 18.54
C ASP A 504 29.30 11.31 17.45
N HIS A 505 29.90 10.33 16.76
CA HIS A 505 29.31 9.62 15.61
C HIS A 505 28.77 10.51 14.46
N ASN A 506 29.11 11.81 14.44
CA ASN A 506 28.50 12.80 13.55
C ASN A 506 29.44 13.37 12.49
N GLN A 507 30.70 12.89 12.44
CA GLN A 507 31.71 13.39 11.49
C GLN A 507 32.06 12.41 10.37
N LEU A 508 31.58 11.17 10.43
CA LEU A 508 31.78 10.15 9.41
C LEU A 508 30.45 9.45 9.16
N GLN A 509 30.16 9.17 7.90
CA GLN A 509 28.97 8.47 7.45
C GLN A 509 29.35 7.47 6.37
N THR A 510 28.86 6.23 6.51
CA THR A 510 28.96 5.23 5.46
C THR A 510 27.58 4.83 4.94
N ARG A 511 27.46 4.63 3.64
CA ARG A 511 26.17 4.39 2.97
C ARG A 511 25.71 2.95 3.08
N ALA A 512 26.63 1.98 3.05
CA ALA A 512 26.30 0.56 2.95
C ALA A 512 25.54 0.03 4.18
N PRO A 513 25.99 0.27 5.44
CA PRO A 513 25.26 -0.17 6.63
C PRO A 513 23.87 0.46 6.74
N ILE A 514 23.77 1.77 6.52
CA ILE A 514 22.49 2.51 6.56
C ILE A 514 21.51 1.95 5.51
N TYR A 515 21.97 1.75 4.27
CA TYR A 515 21.14 1.19 3.22
C TYR A 515 20.68 -0.24 3.55
N GLN A 516 21.57 -1.07 4.10
CA GLN A 516 21.25 -2.45 4.43
C GLN A 516 20.21 -2.55 5.54
N GLU A 517 20.33 -1.73 6.58
CA GLU A 517 19.33 -1.63 7.65
C GLU A 517 17.96 -1.20 7.08
N MET A 518 17.92 -0.09 6.32
CA MET A 518 16.68 0.40 5.69
C MET A 518 16.07 -0.63 4.73
N LYS A 519 16.90 -1.35 3.98
CA LYS A 519 16.48 -2.41 3.05
C LYS A 519 15.86 -3.58 3.81
N GLN A 520 16.48 -4.06 4.89
CA GLN A 520 15.95 -5.15 5.71
C GLN A 520 14.58 -4.77 6.30
N GLU A 521 14.46 -3.58 6.89
CA GLU A 521 13.19 -3.07 7.41
C GLU A 521 12.12 -2.98 6.32
N SER A 522 12.47 -2.44 5.15
CA SER A 522 11.53 -2.25 4.05
C SER A 522 11.05 -3.56 3.43
N ILE A 523 11.94 -4.53 3.21
CA ILE A 523 11.57 -5.84 2.67
C ILE A 523 10.60 -6.55 3.64
N LEU A 524 10.78 -6.36 4.95
CA LEU A 524 9.90 -6.96 5.95
C LEU A 524 8.52 -6.31 6.02
N ILE A 525 8.43 -4.98 5.95
CA ILE A 525 7.14 -4.30 5.84
C ILE A 525 6.44 -4.71 4.53
N LEU A 526 7.17 -4.82 3.42
CA LEU A 526 6.65 -5.33 2.15
C LEU A 526 6.10 -6.75 2.28
N PHE A 527 6.81 -7.64 2.98
CA PHE A 527 6.38 -9.00 3.25
C PHE A 527 5.05 -9.04 4.02
N ILE A 528 4.91 -8.22 5.08
CA ILE A 528 3.66 -8.10 5.85
C ILE A 528 2.51 -7.58 4.97
N GLY A 529 2.77 -6.54 4.18
CA GLY A 529 1.79 -5.95 3.29
C GLY A 529 1.34 -6.90 2.17
N LEU A 530 2.22 -7.79 1.70
CA LEU A 530 1.89 -8.81 0.71
C LEU A 530 0.86 -9.81 1.24
N PHE A 531 1.00 -10.28 2.49
CA PHE A 531 0.02 -11.17 3.12
C PHE A 531 -1.35 -10.51 3.30
N VAL A 532 -1.37 -9.24 3.72
CA VAL A 532 -2.60 -8.45 3.82
C VAL A 532 -3.26 -8.30 2.44
N SER A 533 -2.46 -8.01 1.42
CA SER A 533 -2.93 -7.90 0.03
C SER A 533 -3.50 -9.22 -0.50
N LEU A 534 -2.85 -10.34 -0.18
CA LEU A 534 -3.32 -11.69 -0.53
C LEU A 534 -4.63 -12.03 0.18
N LEU A 535 -4.77 -11.67 1.45
CA LEU A 535 -6.02 -11.83 2.21
C LEU A 535 -7.16 -11.07 1.52
N PHE A 536 -6.95 -9.79 1.23
CA PHE A 536 -7.94 -8.97 0.55
C PHE A 536 -8.30 -9.54 -0.83
N PHE A 537 -7.33 -10.08 -1.58
CA PHE A 537 -7.57 -10.72 -2.87
C PHE A 537 -8.46 -11.97 -2.73
N ILE A 538 -8.17 -12.84 -1.76
CA ILE A 538 -8.97 -14.05 -1.51
C ILE A 538 -10.39 -13.70 -1.06
N VAL A 539 -10.52 -12.67 -0.23
CA VAL A 539 -11.82 -12.20 0.25
C VAL A 539 -12.65 -11.57 -0.88
N GLN A 540 -12.04 -10.74 -1.73
CA GLN A 540 -12.67 -10.24 -2.95
C GLN A 540 -13.11 -11.39 -3.86
N GLY A 541 -12.26 -12.42 -3.99
CA GLY A 541 -12.60 -13.65 -4.71
C GLY A 541 -13.82 -14.34 -4.11
N SER A 542 -13.83 -14.60 -2.81
CA SER A 542 -14.97 -15.21 -2.12
C SER A 542 -16.26 -14.42 -2.30
N MET A 543 -16.19 -13.10 -2.19
CA MET A 543 -17.31 -12.19 -2.43
C MET A 543 -17.88 -12.35 -3.85
N MET A 544 -17.00 -12.39 -4.86
CA MET A 544 -17.38 -12.60 -6.25
C MET A 544 -17.97 -13.99 -6.48
N TYR A 545 -17.35 -15.02 -5.93
CA TYR A 545 -17.85 -16.38 -6.00
C TYR A 545 -19.26 -16.47 -5.42
N LEU A 546 -19.46 -15.98 -4.20
CA LEU A 546 -20.78 -15.99 -3.56
C LEU A 546 -21.80 -15.27 -4.44
N ARG A 547 -21.45 -14.11 -5.00
CA ARG A 547 -22.36 -13.39 -5.90
C ARG A 547 -22.76 -14.23 -7.12
N VAL A 548 -21.77 -14.78 -7.83
CA VAL A 548 -21.99 -15.53 -9.07
C VAL A 548 -22.89 -16.75 -8.81
N PHE A 549 -22.67 -17.44 -7.69
CA PHE A 549 -23.37 -18.68 -7.37
C PHE A 549 -24.69 -18.50 -6.59
N THR A 550 -24.95 -17.34 -5.97
CA THR A 550 -26.18 -17.07 -5.21
C THR A 550 -27.45 -17.30 -6.05
N ASN A 551 -27.42 -16.88 -7.33
CA ASN A 551 -28.57 -16.97 -8.24
C ASN A 551 -28.43 -18.10 -9.28
N LEU A 552 -27.57 -19.10 -9.01
CA LEU A 552 -27.28 -20.17 -9.97
C LEU A 552 -28.53 -20.95 -10.38
N GLU A 553 -29.40 -21.30 -9.42
CA GLU A 553 -30.61 -22.09 -9.71
C GLU A 553 -31.62 -21.30 -10.56
N ASP A 554 -31.84 -20.02 -10.27
CA ASP A 554 -32.70 -19.18 -11.09
C ASP A 554 -32.13 -19.01 -12.51
N LYS A 555 -30.80 -18.89 -12.63
CA LYS A 555 -30.13 -18.80 -13.93
C LYS A 555 -30.29 -20.10 -14.72
N LYS A 556 -30.19 -21.27 -14.09
CA LYS A 556 -30.46 -22.56 -14.76
C LYS A 556 -31.87 -22.57 -15.35
N ILE A 557 -32.89 -22.18 -14.57
CA ILE A 557 -34.29 -22.12 -15.04
C ILE A 557 -34.42 -21.17 -16.24
N GLN A 558 -33.83 -19.96 -16.16
CA GLN A 558 -33.85 -18.98 -17.25
C GLN A 558 -33.18 -19.53 -18.52
N ILE A 559 -32.00 -20.15 -18.39
CA ILE A 559 -31.24 -20.69 -19.50
C ILE A 559 -31.93 -21.91 -20.12
N HIS A 560 -32.59 -22.76 -19.33
CA HIS A 560 -33.41 -23.86 -19.85
C HIS A 560 -34.56 -23.37 -20.72
N ALA A 561 -35.25 -22.30 -20.31
CA ALA A 561 -36.31 -21.69 -21.11
C ALA A 561 -35.75 -21.14 -22.42
N LEU A 562 -34.62 -20.42 -22.35
CA LEU A 562 -33.93 -19.87 -23.53
C LEU A 562 -33.43 -20.96 -24.50
N HIS A 563 -32.91 -22.08 -24.00
CA HIS A 563 -32.52 -23.22 -24.83
C HIS A 563 -33.72 -23.84 -25.54
N ARG A 564 -34.87 -24.00 -24.85
CA ARG A 564 -36.12 -24.47 -25.48
C ARG A 564 -36.65 -23.53 -26.56
N LEU A 565 -36.33 -22.23 -26.46
CA LEU A 565 -36.66 -21.23 -27.49
C LEU A 565 -35.67 -21.21 -28.67
N GLY A 566 -34.64 -22.06 -28.66
CA GLY A 566 -33.73 -22.25 -29.79
C GLY A 566 -32.29 -21.77 -29.60
N LEU A 567 -31.92 -21.23 -28.43
CA LEU A 567 -30.53 -20.83 -28.17
C LEU A 567 -29.59 -22.02 -28.05
N THR A 568 -28.51 -21.99 -28.80
CA THR A 568 -27.47 -23.02 -28.78
C THR A 568 -26.64 -22.95 -27.50
N LYS A 569 -26.01 -24.08 -27.11
CA LYS A 569 -25.05 -24.10 -25.98
C LYS A 569 -23.89 -23.12 -26.16
N LYS A 570 -23.50 -22.81 -27.41
CA LYS A 570 -22.45 -21.82 -27.72
C LYS A 570 -22.90 -20.39 -27.41
N GLU A 571 -24.11 -20.03 -27.83
CA GLU A 571 -24.71 -18.72 -27.54
C GLU A 571 -24.94 -18.53 -26.04
N ILE A 572 -25.40 -19.58 -25.34
CA ILE A 572 -25.53 -19.58 -23.88
C ILE A 572 -24.17 -19.30 -23.22
N ARG A 573 -23.09 -19.98 -23.63
CA ARG A 573 -21.73 -19.69 -23.12
C ARG A 573 -21.34 -18.24 -23.35
N GLN A 574 -21.64 -17.68 -24.52
CA GLN A 574 -21.33 -16.28 -24.81
C GLN A 574 -22.08 -15.32 -23.87
N ILE A 575 -23.36 -15.56 -23.61
CA ILE A 575 -24.16 -14.77 -22.66
C ILE A 575 -23.57 -14.85 -21.24
N LEU A 576 -23.31 -16.06 -20.74
CA LEU A 576 -22.76 -16.27 -19.39
C LEU A 576 -21.35 -15.66 -19.26
N SER A 577 -20.49 -15.87 -20.27
CA SER A 577 -19.15 -15.30 -20.36
C SER A 577 -19.14 -13.77 -20.26
N ALA A 578 -20.06 -13.11 -20.97
CA ALA A 578 -20.16 -11.65 -20.99
C ALA A 578 -20.64 -11.10 -19.64
N GLU A 579 -21.64 -11.73 -19.02
CA GLU A 579 -22.12 -11.36 -17.68
C GLU A 579 -21.00 -11.44 -16.63
N ILE A 580 -20.25 -12.55 -16.58
CA ILE A 580 -19.14 -12.72 -15.62
C ILE A 580 -17.98 -11.75 -15.94
N ARG A 581 -17.68 -11.50 -17.21
CA ARG A 581 -16.57 -10.60 -17.59
C ARG A 581 -16.81 -9.19 -17.06
N ILE A 582 -18.01 -8.66 -17.24
CA ILE A 582 -18.37 -7.34 -16.71
C ILE A 582 -18.28 -7.35 -15.18
N LEU A 583 -18.70 -8.46 -14.55
CA LEU A 583 -18.67 -8.56 -13.10
C LEU A 583 -17.25 -8.41 -12.52
N PHE A 584 -16.26 -8.97 -13.20
CA PHE A 584 -14.86 -9.00 -12.77
C PHE A 584 -14.08 -7.75 -13.18
N PHE A 585 -14.22 -7.33 -14.44
CA PHE A 585 -13.32 -6.33 -15.02
C PHE A 585 -13.84 -4.90 -14.90
N ALA A 586 -15.16 -4.66 -14.84
CA ALA A 586 -15.69 -3.31 -14.68
C ALA A 586 -15.24 -2.65 -13.35
N PRO A 587 -15.40 -3.29 -12.17
CA PRO A 587 -14.89 -2.71 -10.93
C PRO A 587 -13.37 -2.72 -10.84
N PHE A 588 -12.70 -3.71 -11.43
CA PHE A 588 -11.24 -3.76 -11.49
C PHE A 588 -10.65 -2.54 -12.20
N LEU A 589 -11.20 -2.16 -13.36
CA LEU A 589 -10.72 -0.99 -14.12
C LEU A 589 -10.82 0.31 -13.30
N ILE A 590 -11.93 0.51 -12.60
CA ILE A 590 -12.10 1.68 -11.72
C ILE A 590 -11.10 1.61 -10.55
N GLY A 591 -10.93 0.44 -9.94
CA GLY A 591 -9.92 0.22 -8.89
C GLY A 591 -8.49 0.55 -9.35
N VAL A 592 -8.12 0.15 -10.56
CA VAL A 592 -6.82 0.50 -11.18
C VAL A 592 -6.69 2.00 -11.40
N ILE A 593 -7.73 2.70 -11.86
CA ILE A 593 -7.68 4.16 -12.01
C ILE A 593 -7.45 4.83 -10.66
N HIS A 594 -8.13 4.40 -9.60
CA HIS A 594 -7.88 4.92 -8.25
C HIS A 594 -6.46 4.64 -7.77
N ALA A 595 -5.93 3.43 -8.03
CA ALA A 595 -4.56 3.07 -7.67
C ALA A 595 -3.53 3.94 -8.43
N ILE A 596 -3.72 4.16 -9.73
CA ILE A 596 -2.85 5.04 -10.53
C ILE A 596 -2.85 6.46 -9.96
N VAL A 597 -4.01 7.02 -9.63
CA VAL A 597 -4.09 8.35 -9.02
C VAL A 597 -3.37 8.40 -7.68
N ALA A 598 -3.51 7.36 -6.85
CA ALA A 598 -2.79 7.26 -5.58
C ALA A 598 -1.28 7.13 -5.79
N TYR A 599 -0.83 6.39 -6.80
CA TYR A 599 0.59 6.29 -7.15
C TYR A 599 1.17 7.60 -7.69
N VAL A 600 0.39 8.40 -8.43
CA VAL A 600 0.81 9.76 -8.82
C VAL A 600 1.01 10.62 -7.58
N ALA A 601 0.07 10.58 -6.63
CA ALA A 601 0.21 11.25 -5.35
C ALA A 601 1.48 10.80 -4.59
N LEU A 602 1.76 9.49 -4.54
CA LEU A 602 2.96 8.95 -3.91
C LEU A 602 4.25 9.34 -4.66
N SER A 603 4.23 9.30 -5.99
CA SER A 603 5.36 9.71 -6.85
C SER A 603 5.72 11.18 -6.63
N ASN A 604 4.73 12.05 -6.50
CA ASN A 604 4.94 13.46 -6.16
C ASN A 604 5.46 13.64 -4.72
N LEU A 605 4.99 12.83 -3.77
CA LEU A 605 5.46 12.88 -2.38
C LEU A 605 6.92 12.43 -2.25
N LEU A 606 7.35 11.44 -3.03
CA LEU A 606 8.71 10.91 -3.03
C LEU A 606 9.67 11.66 -3.97
N GLY A 607 9.17 12.53 -4.85
CA GLY A 607 10.01 13.21 -5.85
C GLY A 607 10.64 12.27 -6.87
N SER A 608 10.10 11.06 -7.03
CA SER A 608 10.66 9.99 -7.86
C SER A 608 9.64 9.48 -8.88
N ASN A 609 10.09 9.21 -10.11
CA ASN A 609 9.25 8.58 -11.13
C ASN A 609 9.15 7.07 -10.88
N LEU A 610 7.96 6.63 -10.46
CA LEU A 610 7.70 5.25 -10.04
C LEU A 610 6.67 4.55 -10.94
N PHE A 611 6.52 5.04 -12.19
CA PHE A 611 5.56 4.50 -13.15
C PHE A 611 5.82 3.03 -13.49
N VAL A 612 7.09 2.64 -13.68
CA VAL A 612 7.45 1.25 -14.03
C VAL A 612 7.06 0.29 -12.90
N TYR A 613 7.38 0.64 -11.65
CA TYR A 613 7.06 -0.19 -10.48
C TYR A 613 5.54 -0.32 -10.28
N SER A 614 4.78 0.76 -10.43
CA SER A 614 3.31 0.70 -10.35
C SER A 614 2.70 -0.14 -11.46
N ALA A 615 3.22 -0.07 -12.68
CA ALA A 615 2.79 -0.91 -13.79
C ALA A 615 3.06 -2.41 -13.53
N MET A 616 4.21 -2.77 -12.93
CA MET A 616 4.51 -4.16 -12.56
C MET A 616 3.52 -4.73 -11.53
N VAL A 617 3.15 -3.92 -10.52
CA VAL A 617 2.19 -4.32 -9.49
C VAL A 617 0.80 -4.50 -10.08
N ILE A 618 0.34 -3.57 -10.93
CA ILE A 618 -0.94 -3.67 -11.63
C ILE A 618 -0.97 -4.89 -12.55
N ALA A 619 0.11 -5.14 -13.31
CA ALA A 619 0.23 -6.30 -14.19
C ALA A 619 0.16 -7.62 -13.42
N THR A 620 0.88 -7.72 -12.30
CA THR A 620 0.88 -8.91 -11.44
C THR A 620 -0.53 -9.18 -10.89
N TYR A 621 -1.20 -8.16 -10.35
CA TYR A 621 -2.58 -8.30 -9.88
C TYR A 621 -3.54 -8.66 -11.02
N PHE A 622 -3.37 -8.06 -12.21
CA PHE A 622 -4.19 -8.38 -13.38
C PHE A 622 -4.06 -9.85 -13.79
N LEU A 623 -2.87 -10.44 -13.72
CA LEU A 623 -2.65 -11.87 -13.97
C LEU A 623 -3.43 -12.74 -12.98
N PHE A 624 -3.37 -12.43 -11.68
CA PHE A 624 -4.15 -13.14 -10.67
C PHE A 624 -5.66 -12.98 -10.90
N GLN A 625 -6.13 -11.77 -11.21
CA GLN A 625 -7.53 -11.47 -11.51
C GLN A 625 -8.00 -12.22 -12.76
N LEU A 626 -7.16 -12.33 -13.80
CA LEU A 626 -7.44 -13.05 -15.03
C LEU A 626 -7.55 -14.56 -14.77
N LEU A 627 -6.63 -15.13 -13.99
CA LEU A 627 -6.67 -16.54 -13.59
C LEU A 627 -7.96 -16.83 -12.80
N TYR A 628 -8.28 -15.97 -11.83
CA TYR A 628 -9.48 -16.11 -11.01
C TYR A 628 -10.77 -15.99 -11.85
N TYR A 629 -10.81 -15.08 -12.82
CA TYR A 629 -11.88 -14.97 -13.81
C TYR A 629 -12.04 -16.26 -14.61
N GLN A 630 -10.96 -16.83 -15.12
CA GLN A 630 -11.02 -18.04 -15.94
C GLN A 630 -11.54 -19.25 -15.15
N VAL A 631 -11.08 -19.43 -13.91
CA VAL A 631 -11.55 -20.50 -13.02
C VAL A 631 -13.04 -20.34 -12.74
N THR A 632 -13.46 -19.16 -12.28
CA THR A 632 -14.86 -18.87 -11.93
C THR A 632 -15.78 -19.04 -13.13
N LYS A 633 -15.38 -18.51 -14.29
CA LYS A 633 -16.09 -18.67 -15.56
C LYS A 633 -16.30 -20.13 -15.92
N LYS A 634 -15.23 -20.93 -15.95
CA LYS A 634 -15.29 -22.36 -16.31
C LYS A 634 -16.20 -23.14 -15.35
N MET A 635 -16.09 -22.87 -14.05
CA MET A 635 -16.93 -23.51 -13.04
C MET A 635 -18.42 -23.16 -13.24
N TYR A 636 -18.72 -21.88 -13.46
CA TYR A 636 -20.10 -21.43 -13.63
C TYR A 636 -20.73 -21.93 -14.93
N GLU A 637 -20.01 -21.85 -16.06
CA GLU A 637 -20.48 -22.35 -17.34
C GLU A 637 -20.77 -23.86 -17.27
N ARG A 638 -19.89 -24.65 -16.65
CA ARG A 638 -20.13 -26.09 -16.43
C ARG A 638 -21.36 -26.31 -15.56
N ALA A 639 -21.49 -25.57 -14.45
CA ALA A 639 -22.61 -25.73 -13.52
C ALA A 639 -23.97 -25.42 -14.16
N VAL A 640 -24.03 -24.47 -15.10
CA VAL A 640 -25.26 -24.12 -15.82
C VAL A 640 -25.51 -25.04 -17.02
N ILE A 641 -24.49 -25.33 -17.83
CA ILE A 641 -24.68 -26.07 -19.09
C ILE A 641 -24.95 -27.56 -18.85
N ASN A 642 -24.34 -28.15 -17.81
CA ASN A 642 -24.60 -29.54 -17.45
C ASN A 642 -26.04 -29.77 -16.97
N SER A 643 -26.80 -28.72 -16.63
CA SER A 643 -28.22 -28.88 -16.33
C SER A 643 -29.07 -29.08 -17.59
N ILE A 644 -28.60 -28.59 -18.75
CA ILE A 644 -29.27 -28.68 -20.05
C ILE A 644 -29.18 -30.11 -20.58
N LYS A 645 -30.20 -30.91 -20.25
CA LYS A 645 -30.47 -32.23 -20.85
C LYS A 645 -30.84 -32.10 -22.32
#